data_AF-A0A812J3S0-F1
#
_entry.id   AF-A0A812J3S0-F1
#
_cell.length_a   1.000
_cell.length_b   1.000
_cell.length_c   1.000
_cell.angle_alpha   90.00
_cell.angle_beta   90.00
_cell.angle_gamma   90.00
#
_symmetry.space_group_name_H-M   'P 1'
#
loop_
_entity.id
_entity.type
_entity.pdbx_description
1 polymer ?
#
loop_
_entity_poly.entity_id
_entity_poly.type
_entity_poly.pdbx_seq_one_letter_code
_entity_poly.pdbx_strand_id
1 'polypeptide(L)'
;MATSMRRCASWMSVASWLLLATPKSLTVLVPPPGASLSLASRVGRVAGKAGPECPELSRRRQVGKAWKMPRARFRWSSGDGWLRALCMLEDRYGDRYDVSRMDEAWWKAHVKGAFSKLDVTCRHCGHRSRSMWVNNLRKGQSPGCFCNGGVPWSSPAGRARCLEMIWARYGGQYDVRRMDEAWWKAHVQDCNSKLDVTCRHCGHRSRSTWVQGLQQGTAPGCFCNGGVPWSSPAGRARCLEMIWERYGGQYDVRRMDEAWWKAHVKDQTSKLDVTCRYCGHRSRRTSVSNLQKGRSPGCFCNGGVPWSSPAGRARCLEIIWERYGGQYDVRRMDEAWWKAHVKRVDSKLDVTCRHCGHRSRSTKLNNLQQGQSPGCLCSRKTEGKLMRWLAQNFSQFDVTSQVRGCTSPASNRTLPFDFGLNNDTILIELDGNIGHFGLGWGGSEDDGGVPQRDHFKEQWALRNGRTVVRLLQEDVHSDSWDWKSFVTSTIQHSIRNSRACVLTQDAVEYKSGIYSQLRGGLHCQVGHFRTSRGDRIPYLAYAAEAWLSYAALRYARAGVPSWAEAPLRDFLERGAGQTSAQVADQSDTIPVMVPAGVVAGQPLTVTQPDGSNFVITVPEGALPGTVLQVRRPAVSTPPPPSASQPPPSADAAGSQQKIMLNISVPAGVQPGQLLGVKVPDGRELTVEVPSGAGRELQLEFDPQAGRLTVVPTASPKHLADPDNSAEAEVFSVPVPPDGRPGQLIHVQVPDGRKLPITLPEGKKPGDQFLVRLNSGGGHLTLSE
;
A
#
# COMPACT_ATOMS: atom_id res chain seq x y z
N MET A 1 -22.80 58.46 17.47
CA MET A 1 -23.54 59.57 18.09
C MET A 1 -24.73 59.00 18.86
N ALA A 2 -25.00 59.53 20.05
CA ALA A 2 -26.07 59.24 21.03
C ALA A 2 -25.97 57.87 21.80
N THR A 3 -25.50 57.83 23.06
CA THR A 3 -26.23 57.92 24.37
C THR A 3 -27.40 56.94 24.49
N SER A 4 -27.36 55.90 25.35
CA SER A 4 -27.47 55.87 26.83
C SER A 4 -28.79 55.19 27.22
N MET A 5 -28.77 54.16 28.09
CA MET A 5 -29.58 54.09 29.33
C MET A 5 -29.75 52.67 29.94
N ARG A 6 -29.47 52.62 31.26
CA ARG A 6 -30.21 51.96 32.39
C ARG A 6 -30.31 50.41 32.40
N ARG A 7 -29.68 49.71 33.37
CA ARG A 7 -30.02 49.47 34.81
C ARG A 7 -31.29 48.63 35.06
N CYS A 8 -31.11 47.48 35.73
CA CYS A 8 -31.85 46.96 36.93
C CYS A 8 -31.58 45.44 37.09
N ALA A 9 -30.95 44.99 38.20
CA ALA A 9 -31.57 44.46 39.43
C ALA A 9 -31.98 42.96 39.26
N SER A 10 -31.32 41.92 39.81
CA SER A 10 -31.03 41.53 41.20
C SER A 10 -32.16 40.72 41.90
N TRP A 11 -31.77 39.66 42.63
CA TRP A 11 -32.51 38.78 43.59
C TRP A 11 -33.17 37.51 42.96
N MET A 12 -33.10 36.28 43.50
CA MET A 12 -33.15 35.80 44.90
C MET A 12 -32.28 34.56 45.21
N SER A 13 -31.95 34.45 46.50
CA SER A 13 -31.47 33.30 47.32
C SER A 13 -32.39 32.06 47.24
N VAL A 14 -32.06 30.83 47.68
CA VAL A 14 -31.88 30.38 49.09
C VAL A 14 -31.32 28.94 49.14
N ALA A 15 -30.17 28.79 49.81
CA ALA A 15 -29.78 27.84 50.87
C ALA A 15 -30.25 26.36 50.92
N SER A 16 -29.30 25.44 51.17
CA SER A 16 -29.22 24.69 52.44
C SER A 16 -27.92 23.89 52.61
N TRP A 17 -27.55 23.73 53.87
CA TRP A 17 -26.29 23.24 54.46
C TRP A 17 -26.15 21.71 54.47
N LEU A 18 -24.90 21.19 54.53
CA LEU A 18 -24.48 20.23 55.57
C LEU A 18 -22.94 20.03 55.63
N LEU A 19 -22.41 20.18 56.85
CA LEU A 19 -21.13 19.71 57.44
C LEU A 19 -20.94 18.19 57.21
N LEU A 20 -19.77 17.54 57.09
CA LEU A 20 -18.51 17.51 57.86
C LEU A 20 -17.50 16.57 57.14
N ALA A 21 -16.22 16.61 57.56
CA ALA A 21 -15.15 15.60 57.41
C ALA A 21 -14.10 15.76 56.27
N THR A 22 -12.99 16.40 56.63
CA THR A 22 -11.60 16.10 56.22
C THR A 22 -11.17 14.69 56.71
N PRO A 23 -10.00 14.08 56.37
CA PRO A 23 -8.78 14.67 55.80
C PRO A 23 -8.02 13.82 54.74
N LYS A 24 -7.08 14.45 54.02
CA LYS A 24 -5.63 14.12 54.04
C LYS A 24 -4.89 14.90 52.94
N SER A 25 -4.16 15.89 53.43
CA SER A 25 -3.06 16.61 52.79
C SER A 25 -1.90 15.66 52.46
N LEU A 26 -1.44 15.67 51.21
CA LEU A 26 -0.19 15.07 50.77
C LEU A 26 0.88 16.16 50.73
N THR A 27 1.66 16.21 51.79
CA THR A 27 2.83 17.07 51.96
C THR A 27 3.92 16.59 51.01
N VAL A 28 4.30 17.45 50.06
CA VAL A 28 5.51 17.30 49.24
C VAL A 28 6.71 17.72 50.09
N LEU A 29 7.53 16.76 50.49
CA LEU A 29 8.83 17.04 51.11
C LEU A 29 9.88 17.22 50.02
N VAL A 30 10.42 18.43 49.97
CA VAL A 30 11.66 18.81 49.28
C VAL A 30 12.85 18.38 50.16
N PRO A 31 13.84 17.64 49.63
CA PRO A 31 15.14 17.52 50.30
C PRO A 31 16.13 18.62 49.85
N PRO A 32 17.04 19.05 50.73
CA PRO A 32 17.98 20.16 50.51
C PRO A 32 19.15 19.77 49.58
N PRO A 33 19.91 20.78 49.06
CA PRO A 33 20.98 20.54 48.11
C PRO A 33 22.33 20.32 48.80
N GLY A 34 23.15 19.44 48.22
CA GLY A 34 24.61 19.46 48.40
C GLY A 34 25.23 18.12 48.79
N ALA A 35 25.90 17.47 47.84
CA ALA A 35 27.33 17.16 47.92
C ALA A 35 27.76 16.38 46.66
N SER A 36 28.75 16.96 45.98
CA SER A 36 29.54 16.36 44.91
C SER A 36 30.17 15.04 45.37
N LEU A 37 29.96 13.96 44.61
CA LEU A 37 30.80 12.77 44.69
C LEU A 37 31.34 12.43 43.29
N SER A 38 32.60 12.79 43.09
CA SER A 38 33.46 12.29 42.03
C SER A 38 33.67 10.78 42.18
N LEU A 39 33.23 9.99 41.20
CA LEU A 39 33.62 8.60 41.09
C LEU A 39 35.03 8.52 40.50
N ALA A 40 36.04 8.54 41.37
CA ALA A 40 37.38 8.06 41.05
C ALA A 40 37.43 6.56 41.37
N SER A 41 37.61 5.74 40.34
CA SER A 41 37.83 4.30 40.46
C SER A 41 39.21 4.02 41.07
N ARG A 42 39.25 3.87 42.41
CA ARG A 42 40.43 3.39 43.13
C ARG A 42 40.39 1.86 43.18
N VAL A 43 41.33 1.23 42.47
CA VAL A 43 41.61 -0.21 42.53
C VAL A 43 42.21 -0.54 43.91
N GLY A 44 41.38 -1.04 44.82
CA GLY A 44 41.81 -1.60 46.10
C GLY A 44 42.21 -3.06 45.94
N ARG A 45 43.50 -3.37 46.15
CA ARG A 45 43.99 -4.74 46.35
C ARG A 45 43.42 -5.28 47.67
N VAL A 46 42.65 -6.36 47.58
CA VAL A 46 42.31 -7.21 48.73
C VAL A 46 43.36 -8.32 48.79
N ALA A 47 44.12 -8.33 49.89
CA ALA A 47 45.03 -9.41 50.25
C ALA A 47 44.21 -10.65 50.63
N GLY A 48 44.26 -11.68 49.78
CA GLY A 48 43.70 -13.00 50.06
C GLY A 48 44.65 -13.81 50.94
N LYS A 49 44.12 -14.31 52.06
CA LYS A 49 44.77 -15.23 53.00
C LYS A 49 45.22 -16.51 52.29
N ALA A 50 46.43 -16.96 52.61
CA ALA A 50 46.98 -18.25 52.22
C ALA A 50 46.22 -19.40 52.91
N GLY A 51 45.76 -20.37 52.12
CA GLY A 51 45.34 -21.70 52.58
C GLY A 51 46.52 -22.68 52.51
N PRO A 52 46.43 -23.84 53.20
CA PRO A 52 47.58 -24.68 53.53
C PRO A 52 48.21 -25.35 52.30
N GLU A 53 49.53 -25.31 52.25
CA GLU A 53 50.37 -25.94 51.23
C GLU A 53 50.30 -27.48 51.32
N CYS A 54 50.20 -28.12 50.16
CA CYS A 54 50.26 -29.58 49.99
C CYS A 54 51.73 -30.05 50.08
N PRO A 55 52.11 -31.04 50.91
CA PRO A 55 53.52 -31.33 51.24
C PRO A 55 54.37 -31.97 50.12
N GLU A 56 53.83 -32.17 48.92
CA GLU A 56 54.44 -33.05 47.92
C GLU A 56 55.18 -32.31 46.77
N LEU A 57 55.10 -30.98 46.74
CA LEU A 57 55.73 -30.14 45.69
C LEU A 57 57.09 -29.55 46.09
N SER A 58 57.50 -29.65 47.35
CA SER A 58 58.77 -29.08 47.86
C SER A 58 60.02 -29.88 47.48
N ARG A 59 59.88 -31.12 46.97
CA ARG A 59 61.01 -31.96 46.55
C ARG A 59 61.50 -31.73 45.11
N ARG A 60 60.84 -30.90 44.30
CA ARG A 60 61.20 -30.71 42.87
C ARG A 60 62.02 -29.46 42.54
N ARG A 61 62.41 -28.62 43.51
CA ARG A 61 63.13 -27.35 43.26
C ARG A 61 64.63 -27.33 43.58
N GLN A 62 65.27 -28.49 43.80
CA GLN A 62 66.73 -28.58 43.98
C GLN A 62 67.40 -29.50 42.97
N VAL A 63 67.41 -29.15 41.67
CA VAL A 63 68.41 -29.69 40.73
C VAL A 63 68.76 -28.65 39.66
N GLY A 64 69.44 -27.58 40.07
CA GLY A 64 70.11 -26.64 39.16
C GLY A 64 71.53 -27.11 38.84
N LYS A 65 71.68 -28.23 38.14
CA LYS A 65 72.96 -28.62 37.50
C LYS A 65 72.65 -29.15 36.11
N ALA A 66 73.37 -28.64 35.10
CA ALA A 66 73.24 -29.06 33.72
C ALA A 66 73.50 -30.58 33.59
N TRP A 67 72.44 -31.35 33.39
CA TRP A 67 72.53 -32.78 33.08
C TRP A 67 73.09 -32.95 31.65
N LYS A 68 74.40 -33.18 31.53
CA LYS A 68 74.98 -33.74 30.29
C LYS A 68 74.58 -35.22 30.21
N MET A 69 73.50 -35.52 29.48
CA MET A 69 73.05 -36.91 29.29
C MET A 69 74.02 -37.70 28.38
N PRO A 70 74.42 -38.93 28.76
CA PRO A 70 75.22 -39.81 27.91
C PRO A 70 74.47 -40.24 26.64
N ARG A 71 75.16 -40.32 25.51
CA ARG A 71 74.64 -40.77 24.19
C ARG A 71 74.41 -42.29 24.09
N ALA A 72 74.08 -42.99 25.18
CA ALA A 72 73.81 -44.43 25.10
C ALA A 72 72.50 -44.70 24.34
N ARG A 73 72.43 -45.81 23.57
CA ARG A 73 71.23 -46.25 22.84
C ARG A 73 70.14 -46.68 23.83
N PHE A 74 69.29 -45.74 24.24
CA PHE A 74 68.18 -46.01 25.17
C PHE A 74 66.90 -46.49 24.45
N ARG A 75 66.23 -47.48 25.05
CA ARG A 75 64.88 -47.93 24.66
C ARG A 75 63.83 -47.07 25.35
N TRP A 76 63.10 -46.27 24.57
CA TRP A 76 61.99 -45.41 25.02
C TRP A 76 60.76 -46.19 25.53
N SER A 77 60.75 -47.51 25.32
CA SER A 77 59.73 -48.42 25.86
C SER A 77 59.99 -48.83 27.32
N SER A 78 61.08 -48.38 27.93
CA SER A 78 61.34 -48.59 29.37
C SER A 78 60.48 -47.65 30.23
N GLY A 79 60.17 -48.09 31.46
CA GLY A 79 59.32 -47.35 32.41
C GLY A 79 59.74 -45.90 32.67
N ASP A 80 61.01 -45.53 32.45
CA ASP A 80 61.53 -44.18 32.70
C ASP A 80 61.47 -43.24 31.48
N GLY A 81 61.07 -43.74 30.31
CA GLY A 81 61.03 -42.96 29.07
C GLY A 81 60.07 -41.77 29.12
N TRP A 82 58.98 -41.89 29.89
CA TRP A 82 57.95 -40.85 30.00
C TRP A 82 58.39 -39.67 30.87
N LEU A 83 59.00 -39.93 32.03
CA LEU A 83 59.50 -38.90 32.94
C LEU A 83 60.52 -37.99 32.24
N ARG A 84 61.41 -38.56 31.43
CA ARG A 84 62.42 -37.79 30.69
C ARG A 84 61.80 -36.92 29.62
N ALA A 85 60.83 -37.42 28.85
CA ALA A 85 60.14 -36.61 27.86
C ALA A 85 59.32 -35.49 28.49
N LEU A 86 58.64 -35.78 29.60
CA LEU A 86 57.91 -34.78 30.37
C LEU A 86 58.86 -33.70 30.89
N CYS A 87 59.99 -34.09 31.50
CA CYS A 87 61.02 -33.14 31.94
C CYS A 87 61.57 -32.31 30.78
N MET A 88 61.82 -32.90 29.60
CA MET A 88 62.29 -32.16 28.42
C MET A 88 61.24 -31.17 27.90
N LEU A 89 59.95 -31.53 27.94
CA LEU A 89 58.86 -30.64 27.55
C LEU A 89 58.68 -29.50 28.55
N GLU A 90 58.70 -29.81 29.85
CA GLU A 90 58.58 -28.82 30.92
C GLU A 90 59.77 -27.86 30.94
N ASP A 91 61.00 -28.37 30.82
CA ASP A 91 62.24 -27.57 30.84
C ASP A 91 62.34 -26.63 29.64
N ARG A 92 62.04 -27.12 28.42
CA ARG A 92 62.18 -26.32 27.20
C ARG A 92 60.96 -25.47 26.86
N TYR A 93 59.77 -25.95 27.24
CA TYR A 93 58.52 -25.37 26.78
C TYR A 93 57.37 -25.39 27.80
N GLY A 94 57.64 -25.61 29.09
CA GLY A 94 56.58 -25.73 30.12
C GLY A 94 55.75 -24.46 30.31
N ASP A 95 56.32 -23.30 29.97
CA ASP A 95 55.66 -22.00 29.90
C ASP A 95 54.68 -21.88 28.71
N ARG A 96 54.97 -22.62 27.62
CA ARG A 96 54.27 -22.53 26.34
C ARG A 96 53.31 -23.67 26.05
N TYR A 97 53.53 -24.86 26.61
CA TYR A 97 52.68 -26.03 26.39
C TYR A 97 52.28 -26.69 27.70
N ASP A 98 51.01 -27.08 27.74
CA ASP A 98 50.41 -27.90 28.76
C ASP A 98 50.54 -29.37 28.37
N VAL A 99 51.22 -30.11 29.23
CA VAL A 99 51.49 -31.55 29.12
C VAL A 99 50.79 -32.34 30.22
N SER A 100 49.94 -31.70 31.02
CA SER A 100 49.26 -32.31 32.18
C SER A 100 48.44 -33.57 31.84
N ARG A 101 48.06 -33.74 30.58
CA ARG A 101 47.29 -34.90 30.09
C ARG A 101 48.14 -36.12 29.75
N MET A 102 49.47 -35.98 29.76
CA MET A 102 50.42 -37.03 29.42
C MET A 102 50.94 -37.70 30.69
N ASP A 103 50.03 -38.26 31.50
CA ASP A 103 50.42 -39.08 32.64
C ASP A 103 51.09 -40.40 32.20
N GLU A 104 51.60 -41.16 33.17
CA GLU A 104 52.30 -42.41 32.91
C GLU A 104 51.42 -43.42 32.14
N ALA A 105 50.12 -43.49 32.47
CA ALA A 105 49.19 -44.39 31.82
C ALA A 105 48.97 -44.01 30.35
N TRP A 106 48.75 -42.72 30.08
CA TRP A 106 48.63 -42.18 28.74
C TRP A 106 49.89 -42.45 27.93
N TRP A 107 51.07 -42.21 28.51
CA TRP A 107 52.35 -42.44 27.83
C TRP A 107 52.54 -43.91 27.46
N LYS A 108 52.35 -44.84 28.40
CA LYS A 108 52.46 -46.29 28.14
C LYS A 108 51.49 -46.74 27.04
N ALA A 109 50.29 -46.17 27.00
CA ALA A 109 49.30 -46.48 25.98
C ALA A 109 49.69 -45.93 24.60
N HIS A 110 50.18 -44.70 24.50
CA HIS A 110 50.28 -43.98 23.21
C HIS A 110 51.71 -43.85 22.65
N VAL A 111 52.75 -44.05 23.48
CA VAL A 111 54.16 -43.92 23.07
C VAL A 111 54.84 -45.29 23.02
N LYS A 112 55.03 -45.81 21.81
CA LYS A 112 55.69 -47.11 21.53
C LYS A 112 57.12 -46.95 21.01
N GLY A 113 57.53 -45.74 20.64
CA GLY A 113 58.90 -45.48 20.18
C GLY A 113 59.13 -44.02 19.79
N ALA A 114 60.30 -43.73 19.21
CA ALA A 114 60.71 -42.38 18.84
C ALA A 114 59.79 -41.70 17.80
N PHE A 115 59.01 -42.48 17.06
CA PHE A 115 58.07 -41.99 16.05
C PHE A 115 56.63 -41.84 16.57
N SER A 116 56.39 -42.09 17.85
CA SER A 116 55.08 -41.85 18.45
C SER A 116 54.79 -40.35 18.56
N LYS A 117 53.53 -39.99 18.34
CA LYS A 117 53.02 -38.62 18.43
C LYS A 117 52.75 -38.25 19.88
N LEU A 118 53.19 -37.07 20.27
CA LEU A 118 52.93 -36.46 21.57
C LEU A 118 51.66 -35.62 21.48
N ASP A 119 50.90 -35.56 22.58
CA ASP A 119 49.64 -34.85 22.66
C ASP A 119 49.75 -33.68 23.63
N VAL A 120 50.19 -32.53 23.11
CA VAL A 120 50.48 -31.33 23.90
C VAL A 120 49.55 -30.19 23.51
N THR A 121 49.14 -29.38 24.48
CA THR A 121 48.25 -28.23 24.23
C THR A 121 49.01 -26.93 24.40
N CYS A 122 49.07 -26.07 23.39
CA CYS A 122 49.73 -24.76 23.55
C CYS A 122 48.95 -23.90 24.57
N ARG A 123 49.61 -23.42 25.63
CA ARG A 123 49.01 -22.56 26.66
C ARG A 123 48.57 -21.20 26.11
N HIS A 124 49.19 -20.71 25.04
CA HIS A 124 48.85 -19.41 24.44
C HIS A 124 47.67 -19.48 23.47
N CYS A 125 47.69 -20.39 22.49
CA CYS A 125 46.63 -20.49 21.49
C CYS A 125 45.61 -21.59 21.76
N GLY A 126 45.79 -22.45 22.76
CA GLY A 126 44.92 -23.60 23.04
C GLY A 126 45.02 -24.72 22.01
N HIS A 127 45.89 -24.62 20.99
CA HIS A 127 45.99 -25.64 19.95
C HIS A 127 46.57 -26.93 20.51
N ARG A 128 45.83 -28.03 20.31
CA ARG A 128 46.25 -29.38 20.65
C ARG A 128 47.07 -29.97 19.49
N SER A 129 48.38 -29.97 19.67
CA SER A 129 49.33 -30.51 18.71
C SER A 129 49.49 -32.01 18.89
N ARG A 130 49.12 -32.78 17.86
CA ARG A 130 49.49 -34.20 17.71
C ARG A 130 50.55 -34.43 16.62
N SER A 131 51.11 -33.35 16.09
CA SER A 131 52.09 -33.40 15.00
C SER A 131 53.52 -33.55 15.48
N MET A 132 53.78 -33.45 16.78
CA MET A 132 55.11 -33.57 17.36
C MET A 132 55.44 -35.02 17.66
N TRP A 133 56.56 -35.49 17.13
CA TRP A 133 57.05 -36.84 17.36
C TRP A 133 58.06 -36.79 18.51
N VAL A 134 58.19 -37.86 19.30
CA VAL A 134 59.21 -37.95 20.37
C VAL A 134 60.61 -37.62 19.83
N ASN A 135 60.92 -38.03 18.59
CA ASN A 135 62.19 -37.72 17.93
C ASN A 135 62.35 -36.21 17.59
N ASN A 136 61.28 -35.50 17.27
CA ASN A 136 61.32 -34.06 16.97
C ASN A 136 61.55 -33.26 18.26
N LEU A 137 60.91 -33.67 19.35
CA LEU A 137 61.19 -33.15 20.69
C LEU A 137 62.67 -33.33 21.06
N ARG A 138 63.25 -34.51 20.78
CA ARG A 138 64.68 -34.79 20.97
C ARG A 138 65.58 -33.86 20.15
N LYS A 139 65.19 -33.53 18.92
CA LYS A 139 65.91 -32.58 18.05
C LYS A 139 65.72 -31.12 18.46
N GLY A 140 64.96 -30.83 19.52
CA GLY A 140 64.69 -29.46 19.96
C GLY A 140 63.71 -28.71 19.07
N GLN A 141 62.90 -29.41 18.28
CA GLN A 141 61.80 -28.78 17.55
C GLN A 141 60.63 -28.55 18.51
N SER A 142 60.00 -27.38 18.42
CA SER A 142 58.80 -27.09 19.20
C SER A 142 57.58 -27.78 18.59
N PRO A 143 56.59 -28.19 19.40
CA PRO A 143 55.31 -28.67 18.88
C PRO A 143 54.68 -27.63 17.95
N GLY A 144 54.03 -28.06 16.88
CA GLY A 144 53.40 -27.12 15.95
C GLY A 144 52.13 -26.53 16.57
N CYS A 145 52.04 -25.22 16.66
CA CYS A 145 50.82 -24.53 17.09
C CYS A 145 50.60 -23.27 16.26
N PHE A 146 49.47 -22.59 16.47
CA PHE A 146 49.21 -21.33 15.75
C PHE A 146 50.18 -20.20 16.13
N CYS A 147 50.75 -20.23 17.34
CA CYS A 147 51.66 -19.18 17.82
C CYS A 147 53.04 -19.23 17.18
N ASN A 148 53.52 -20.40 16.73
CA ASN A 148 54.84 -20.57 16.13
C ASN A 148 54.78 -20.93 14.64
N GLY A 149 53.62 -20.73 13.99
CA GLY A 149 53.40 -21.05 12.58
C GLY A 149 53.39 -22.55 12.25
N GLY A 150 53.48 -23.42 13.25
CA GLY A 150 53.47 -24.87 13.05
C GLY A 150 52.10 -25.45 12.68
N VAL A 151 51.05 -24.64 12.75
CA VAL A 151 49.74 -24.93 12.15
C VAL A 151 49.32 -23.75 11.28
N PRO A 152 49.12 -23.95 9.97
CA PRO A 152 48.66 -22.89 9.10
C PRO A 152 47.27 -22.40 9.51
N TRP A 153 47.09 -21.09 9.58
CA TRP A 153 45.76 -20.50 9.82
C TRP A 153 44.78 -20.83 8.70
N SER A 154 45.25 -21.06 7.48
CA SER A 154 44.46 -21.53 6.33
C SER A 154 43.84 -22.92 6.51
N SER A 155 44.27 -23.69 7.51
CA SER A 155 43.74 -25.05 7.76
C SER A 155 42.34 -25.04 8.37
N PRO A 156 41.56 -26.15 8.24
CA PRO A 156 40.27 -26.30 8.92
C PRO A 156 40.38 -26.13 10.45
N ALA A 157 41.50 -26.53 11.05
CA ALA A 157 41.78 -26.32 12.46
C ALA A 157 41.95 -24.83 12.81
N GLY A 158 42.59 -24.05 11.93
CA GLY A 158 42.71 -22.59 12.07
C GLY A 158 41.35 -21.90 12.00
N ARG A 159 40.50 -22.33 11.07
CA ARG A 159 39.10 -21.88 10.96
C ARG A 159 38.34 -22.16 12.25
N ALA A 160 38.31 -23.42 12.69
CA ALA A 160 37.59 -23.84 13.88
C ALA A 160 38.01 -23.03 15.11
N ARG A 161 39.32 -22.82 15.29
CA ARG A 161 39.84 -22.01 16.40
C ARG A 161 39.42 -20.54 16.30
N CYS A 162 39.43 -19.95 15.11
CA CYS A 162 38.97 -18.58 14.92
C CYS A 162 37.49 -18.42 15.26
N LEU A 163 36.64 -19.34 14.80
CA LEU A 163 35.21 -19.34 15.10
C LEU A 163 34.96 -19.51 16.60
N GLU A 164 35.70 -20.41 17.26
CA GLU A 164 35.67 -20.59 18.71
C GLU A 164 36.06 -19.31 19.45
N MET A 165 37.11 -18.59 19.03
CA MET A 165 37.51 -17.32 19.64
C MET A 165 36.43 -16.24 19.52
N ILE A 166 35.78 -16.13 18.36
CA ILE A 166 34.67 -15.18 18.15
C ILE A 166 33.51 -15.55 19.08
N TRP A 167 33.11 -16.81 19.10
CA TRP A 167 31.98 -17.30 19.90
C TRP A 167 32.25 -17.18 21.41
N ALA A 168 33.42 -17.61 21.88
CA ALA A 168 33.76 -17.60 23.30
C ALA A 168 33.81 -16.18 23.89
N ARG A 169 34.29 -15.20 23.11
CA ARG A 169 34.45 -13.82 23.60
C ARG A 169 33.24 -12.93 23.33
N TYR A 170 32.57 -13.12 22.19
CA TYR A 170 31.49 -12.23 21.76
C TYR A 170 30.13 -12.94 21.64
N GLY A 171 30.05 -14.23 22.00
CA GLY A 171 28.84 -15.03 21.88
C GLY A 171 28.32 -15.03 20.44
N GLY A 172 27.00 -14.88 20.31
CA GLY A 172 26.32 -14.75 19.02
C GLY A 172 26.32 -13.33 18.42
N GLN A 173 27.14 -12.38 18.91
CA GLN A 173 27.09 -10.99 18.42
C GLN A 173 27.53 -10.82 16.96
N TYR A 174 28.30 -11.76 16.42
CA TYR A 174 28.78 -11.73 15.04
C TYR A 174 28.26 -12.94 14.25
N ASP A 175 27.81 -12.68 13.03
CA ASP A 175 27.53 -13.68 12.03
C ASP A 175 28.81 -14.01 11.25
N VAL A 176 29.20 -15.27 11.34
CA VAL A 176 30.41 -15.85 10.76
C VAL A 176 30.07 -16.83 9.63
N ARG A 177 28.79 -16.94 9.22
CA ARG A 177 28.34 -17.92 8.21
C ARG A 177 29.06 -17.80 6.87
N ARG A 178 29.50 -16.60 6.49
CA ARG A 178 30.25 -16.36 5.25
C ARG A 178 31.68 -16.87 5.29
N MET A 179 32.21 -17.13 6.49
CA MET A 179 33.51 -17.74 6.67
C MET A 179 33.35 -19.26 6.64
N ASP A 180 32.75 -19.81 5.58
CA ASP A 180 32.72 -21.25 5.34
C ASP A 180 34.14 -21.78 5.04
N GLU A 181 34.28 -23.08 4.84
CA GLU A 181 35.59 -23.69 4.62
C GLU A 181 36.25 -23.22 3.32
N ALA A 182 35.46 -23.02 2.25
CA ALA A 182 35.93 -22.55 0.97
C ALA A 182 36.44 -21.10 1.04
N TRP A 183 35.64 -20.21 1.63
CA TRP A 183 36.00 -18.81 1.85
C TRP A 183 37.27 -18.72 2.70
N TRP A 184 37.32 -19.46 3.81
CA TRP A 184 38.45 -19.43 4.73
C TRP A 184 39.75 -19.86 4.04
N LYS A 185 39.73 -20.96 3.29
CA LYS A 185 40.90 -21.44 2.54
C LYS A 185 41.39 -20.41 1.51
N ALA A 186 40.46 -19.68 0.87
CA ALA A 186 40.80 -18.69 -0.14
C ALA A 186 41.33 -17.37 0.44
N HIS A 187 40.87 -16.95 1.63
CA HIS A 187 41.10 -15.60 2.15
C HIS A 187 41.99 -15.52 3.40
N VAL A 188 42.22 -16.64 4.09
CA VAL A 188 43.05 -16.70 5.29
C VAL A 188 44.30 -17.52 5.01
N GLN A 189 45.44 -16.84 4.88
CA GLN A 189 46.75 -17.48 4.68
C GLN A 189 47.53 -17.60 6.00
N ASP A 190 47.42 -16.58 6.85
CA ASP A 190 48.20 -16.43 8.08
C ASP A 190 47.43 -15.64 9.17
N CYS A 191 48.09 -15.33 10.29
CA CYS A 191 47.50 -14.54 11.37
C CYS A 191 47.27 -13.05 11.01
N ASN A 192 47.84 -12.57 9.90
CA ASN A 192 47.63 -11.24 9.36
C ASN A 192 46.55 -11.23 8.27
N SER A 193 45.77 -12.29 8.13
CA SER A 193 44.63 -12.27 7.23
C SER A 193 43.43 -11.57 7.89
N LYS A 194 42.66 -10.83 7.10
CA LYS A 194 41.45 -10.11 7.53
C LYS A 194 40.25 -11.05 7.57
N LEU A 195 39.47 -10.95 8.64
CA LEU A 195 38.23 -11.70 8.81
C LEU A 195 37.06 -10.98 8.14
N ASP A 196 36.07 -11.75 7.69
CA ASP A 196 34.83 -11.22 7.10
C ASP A 196 33.64 -11.61 7.98
N VAL A 197 33.33 -10.73 8.94
CA VAL A 197 32.29 -10.97 9.94
C VAL A 197 31.25 -9.87 9.93
N THR A 198 29.98 -10.25 10.09
CA THR A 198 28.88 -9.28 10.13
C THR A 198 28.37 -9.13 11.56
N CYS A 199 28.39 -7.92 12.11
CA CYS A 199 27.79 -7.68 13.42
C CYS A 199 26.27 -7.89 13.35
N ARG A 200 25.71 -8.80 14.16
CA ARG A 200 24.27 -9.09 14.17
C ARG A 200 23.42 -7.93 14.69
N HIS A 201 24.00 -7.03 15.49
CA HIS A 201 23.28 -5.88 16.04
C HIS A 201 23.15 -4.73 15.06
N CYS A 202 24.24 -4.34 14.39
CA CYS A 202 24.23 -3.22 13.47
C CYS A 202 24.31 -3.61 12.00
N GLY A 203 24.38 -4.89 11.64
CA GLY A 203 24.50 -5.35 10.25
C GLY A 203 25.83 -5.01 9.57
N HIS A 204 26.75 -4.30 10.25
CA HIS A 204 28.00 -3.90 9.64
C HIS A 204 28.91 -5.10 9.38
N ARG A 205 29.36 -5.22 8.14
CA ARG A 205 30.33 -6.19 7.69
C ARG A 205 31.74 -5.67 7.93
N SER A 206 32.39 -6.19 8.96
CA SER A 206 33.78 -5.90 9.26
C SER A 206 34.70 -6.72 8.37
N ARG A 207 35.59 -6.03 7.65
CA ARG A 207 36.75 -6.60 6.96
C ARG A 207 38.08 -6.03 7.48
N SER A 208 38.04 -5.36 8.63
CA SER A 208 39.20 -4.64 9.18
C SER A 208 39.94 -5.43 10.26
N THR A 209 39.35 -6.53 10.73
CA THR A 209 39.84 -7.24 11.90
C THR A 209 40.72 -8.41 11.49
N TRP A 210 41.96 -8.38 11.95
CA TRP A 210 42.98 -9.38 11.67
C TRP A 210 42.79 -10.59 12.59
N VAL A 211 43.13 -11.80 12.13
CA VAL A 211 43.14 -13.01 12.99
C VAL A 211 43.98 -12.76 14.26
N GLN A 212 45.15 -12.14 14.13
CA GLN A 212 46.01 -11.77 15.25
C GLN A 212 45.34 -10.78 16.20
N GLY A 213 44.65 -9.77 15.67
CA GLY A 213 43.90 -8.80 16.49
C GLY A 213 42.85 -9.51 17.34
N LEU A 214 42.15 -10.49 16.76
CA LEU A 214 41.19 -11.33 17.48
C LEU A 214 41.89 -12.15 18.58
N GLN A 215 43.07 -12.73 18.33
CA GLN A 215 43.84 -13.41 19.38
C GLN A 215 44.16 -12.49 20.56
N GLN A 216 44.52 -11.23 20.27
CA GLN A 216 44.91 -10.23 21.25
C GLN A 216 43.75 -9.60 22.05
N GLY A 217 42.49 -9.95 21.76
CA GLY A 217 41.34 -9.34 22.46
C GLY A 217 40.59 -8.29 21.66
N THR A 218 41.03 -7.96 20.45
CA THR A 218 40.38 -6.93 19.63
C THR A 218 39.06 -7.47 19.09
N ALA A 219 37.98 -6.72 19.29
CA ALA A 219 36.66 -7.05 18.75
C ALA A 219 36.59 -6.70 17.27
N PRO A 220 35.82 -7.46 16.47
CA PRO A 220 35.59 -7.06 15.10
C PRO A 220 34.97 -5.66 15.03
N GLY A 221 35.59 -4.76 14.25
CA GLY A 221 35.16 -3.37 14.18
C GLY A 221 33.73 -3.26 13.64
N CYS A 222 32.82 -2.64 14.39
CA CYS A 222 31.46 -2.37 13.93
C CYS A 222 30.95 -1.05 14.52
N PHE A 223 29.75 -0.62 14.10
CA PHE A 223 29.18 0.61 14.64
C PHE A 223 28.80 0.50 16.13
N CYS A 224 28.54 -0.71 16.64
CA CYS A 224 28.13 -0.92 18.04
C CYS A 224 29.28 -0.73 19.03
N ASN A 225 30.51 -1.06 18.64
CA ASN A 225 31.70 -0.96 19.50
C ASN A 225 32.60 0.23 19.14
N GLY A 226 32.14 1.14 18.28
CA GLY A 226 32.91 2.30 17.82
C GLY A 226 34.07 1.96 16.88
N GLY A 227 34.21 0.70 16.45
CA GLY A 227 35.24 0.27 15.51
C GLY A 227 35.05 0.82 14.09
N VAL A 228 33.89 1.39 13.79
CA VAL A 228 33.61 2.13 12.54
C VAL A 228 33.06 3.51 12.88
N PRO A 229 33.74 4.60 12.47
CA PRO A 229 33.24 5.95 12.69
C PRO A 229 31.91 6.17 11.95
N TRP A 230 30.92 6.75 12.64
CA TRP A 230 29.66 7.15 12.01
C TRP A 230 29.83 8.24 10.95
N SER A 231 30.89 9.04 11.04
CA SER A 231 31.28 10.04 10.05
C SER A 231 31.77 9.46 8.72
N SER A 232 32.06 8.15 8.66
CA SER A 232 32.54 7.50 7.44
C SER A 232 31.44 7.30 6.38
N PRO A 233 31.79 7.10 5.10
CA PRO A 233 30.83 6.71 4.05
C PRO A 233 30.03 5.45 4.41
N ALA A 234 30.65 4.48 5.09
CA ALA A 234 29.96 3.29 5.59
C ALA A 234 28.92 3.64 6.67
N GLY A 235 29.22 4.59 7.55
CA GLY A 235 28.27 5.11 8.55
C GLY A 235 27.06 5.78 7.91
N ARG A 236 27.30 6.58 6.86
CA ARG A 236 26.23 7.17 6.03
C ARG A 236 25.37 6.09 5.40
N ALA A 237 25.97 5.17 4.65
CA ALA A 237 25.26 4.10 3.97
C ALA A 237 24.37 3.30 4.94
N ARG A 238 24.92 2.92 6.11
CA ARG A 238 24.14 2.19 7.11
C ARG A 238 23.01 3.02 7.71
N CYS A 239 23.19 4.33 7.91
CA CYS A 239 22.11 5.18 8.38
C CYS A 239 20.97 5.30 7.36
N LEU A 240 21.30 5.45 6.08
CA LEU A 240 20.32 5.50 5.00
C LEU A 240 19.55 4.18 4.88
N GLU A 241 20.27 3.06 4.95
CA GLU A 241 19.69 1.72 4.98
C GLU A 241 18.75 1.54 6.18
N MET A 242 19.14 1.93 7.39
CA MET A 242 18.26 1.86 8.57
C MET A 242 16.97 2.67 8.41
N ILE A 243 17.01 3.83 7.74
CA ILE A 243 15.81 4.63 7.46
C ILE A 243 14.92 3.90 6.45
N TRP A 244 15.52 3.36 5.37
CA TRP A 244 14.81 2.66 4.31
C TRP A 244 14.20 1.34 4.78
N GLU A 245 14.97 0.48 5.45
CA GLU A 245 14.49 -0.83 5.95
C GLU A 245 13.29 -0.69 6.89
N ARG A 246 13.28 0.34 7.75
CA ARG A 246 12.26 0.48 8.81
C ARG A 246 11.09 1.35 8.42
N TYR A 247 11.31 2.33 7.54
CA TYR A 247 10.30 3.34 7.21
C TYR A 247 10.04 3.44 5.70
N GLY A 248 10.68 2.57 4.89
CA GLY A 248 10.57 2.59 3.43
C GLY A 248 10.90 3.96 2.86
N GLY A 249 10.08 4.41 1.92
CA GLY A 249 10.15 5.73 1.31
C GLY A 249 9.57 6.87 2.15
N GLN A 250 9.20 6.67 3.43
CA GLN A 250 8.53 7.69 4.25
C GLN A 250 9.34 8.98 4.43
N TYR A 251 10.69 8.90 4.41
CA TYR A 251 11.56 10.04 4.63
C TYR A 251 12.41 10.33 3.39
N ASP A 252 12.45 11.61 3.00
CA ASP A 252 13.40 12.15 2.06
C ASP A 252 14.73 12.42 2.78
N VAL A 253 15.77 11.74 2.31
CA VAL A 253 17.13 11.75 2.83
C VAL A 253 18.10 12.45 1.88
N ARG A 254 17.63 13.04 0.78
CA ARG A 254 18.48 13.65 -0.28
C ARG A 254 19.41 14.74 0.24
N ARG A 255 19.04 15.42 1.32
CA ARG A 255 19.87 16.48 1.95
C ARG A 255 21.06 15.93 2.74
N MET A 256 21.06 14.64 3.08
CA MET A 256 22.18 13.97 3.72
C MET A 256 23.08 13.36 2.65
N ASP A 257 23.55 14.18 1.71
CA ASP A 257 24.61 13.78 0.78
C ASP A 257 25.93 13.52 1.52
N GLU A 258 26.96 13.08 0.81
CA GLU A 258 28.24 12.73 1.44
C GLU A 258 28.93 13.95 2.08
N ALA A 259 28.86 15.11 1.42
CA ALA A 259 29.45 16.35 1.92
C ALA A 259 28.76 16.82 3.21
N TRP A 260 27.43 16.84 3.21
CA TRP A 260 26.62 17.17 4.38
C TRP A 260 26.92 16.20 5.53
N TRP A 261 26.95 14.90 5.24
CA TRP A 261 27.19 13.86 6.24
C TRP A 261 28.54 14.05 6.93
N LYS A 262 29.62 14.23 6.16
CA LYS A 262 30.97 14.47 6.68
C LYS A 262 31.05 15.73 7.55
N ALA A 263 30.31 16.78 7.20
CA ALA A 263 30.30 18.03 7.95
C ALA A 263 29.48 17.97 9.26
N HIS A 264 28.41 17.17 9.30
CA HIS A 264 27.41 17.24 10.39
C HIS A 264 27.35 15.99 11.28
N VAL A 265 27.86 14.84 10.83
CA VAL A 265 27.85 13.59 11.59
C VAL A 265 29.25 13.24 12.06
N LYS A 266 29.52 13.42 13.36
CA LYS A 266 30.80 13.10 14.00
C LYS A 266 30.73 11.75 14.73
N ASP A 267 29.64 11.54 15.45
CA ASP A 267 29.39 10.34 16.25
C ASP A 267 27.89 9.96 16.27
N GLN A 268 27.53 8.96 17.06
CA GLN A 268 26.16 8.46 17.19
C GLN A 268 25.16 9.47 17.80
N THR A 269 25.62 10.55 18.44
CA THR A 269 24.76 11.58 19.02
C THR A 269 24.36 12.67 18.02
N SER A 270 25.10 12.76 16.90
CA SER A 270 24.85 13.70 15.80
C SER A 270 23.41 13.61 15.28
N LYS A 271 22.82 14.76 14.97
CA LYS A 271 21.44 14.89 14.49
C LYS A 271 21.37 14.69 12.98
N LEU A 272 20.34 13.97 12.54
CA LEU A 272 20.02 13.75 11.14
C LEU A 272 19.16 14.89 10.59
N ASP A 273 19.24 15.12 9.28
CA ASP A 273 18.41 16.11 8.57
C ASP A 273 17.56 15.43 7.51
N VAL A 274 16.36 15.01 7.91
CA VAL A 274 15.45 14.21 7.07
C VAL A 274 14.08 14.88 6.99
N THR A 275 13.41 14.73 5.85
CA THR A 275 12.08 15.35 5.63
C THR A 275 11.03 14.27 5.46
N CYS A 276 9.99 14.24 6.28
CA CYS A 276 8.89 13.29 6.10
C CYS A 276 8.13 13.60 4.80
N ARG A 277 8.04 12.63 3.88
CA ARG A 277 7.34 12.80 2.60
C ARG A 277 5.83 12.98 2.74
N TYR A 278 5.23 12.44 3.81
CA TYR A 278 3.78 12.56 4.03
C TYR A 278 3.37 13.93 4.59
N CYS A 279 4.06 14.40 5.63
CA CYS A 279 3.70 15.66 6.28
C CYS A 279 4.62 16.83 5.95
N GLY A 280 5.64 16.66 5.11
CA GLY A 280 6.62 17.69 4.76
C GLY A 280 7.54 18.13 5.92
N HIS A 281 7.37 17.58 7.12
CA HIS A 281 8.13 18.04 8.29
C HIS A 281 9.61 17.65 8.17
N ARG A 282 10.48 18.65 8.28
CA ARG A 282 11.92 18.49 8.36
C ARG A 282 12.38 18.23 9.79
N SER A 283 12.74 16.99 10.07
CA SER A 283 13.27 16.55 11.35
C SER A 283 14.77 16.81 11.45
N ARG A 284 15.17 17.58 12.46
CA ARG A 284 16.58 17.84 12.86
C ARG A 284 16.90 17.38 14.29
N ARG A 285 16.01 16.60 14.90
CA ARG A 285 16.08 16.25 16.33
C ARG A 285 16.49 14.80 16.58
N THR A 286 16.27 13.93 15.61
CA THR A 286 16.62 12.51 15.71
C THR A 286 18.10 12.33 15.50
N SER A 287 18.77 11.74 16.50
CA SER A 287 20.18 11.36 16.38
C SER A 287 20.33 9.98 15.75
N VAL A 288 21.54 9.68 15.26
CA VAL A 288 21.91 8.34 14.79
C VAL A 288 21.62 7.27 15.85
N SER A 289 21.93 7.52 17.11
CA SER A 289 21.69 6.60 18.23
C SER A 289 20.20 6.36 18.48
N ASN A 290 19.36 7.40 18.37
CA ASN A 290 17.91 7.23 18.45
C ASN A 290 17.39 6.37 17.30
N LEU A 291 17.92 6.61 16.09
CA LEU A 291 17.60 5.78 14.94
C LEU A 291 18.02 4.33 15.19
N GLN A 292 19.24 4.05 15.66
CA GLN A 292 19.68 2.68 15.98
C GLN A 292 18.72 1.96 16.92
N LYS A 293 18.21 2.65 17.95
CA LYS A 293 17.24 2.16 18.95
C LYS A 293 15.81 1.95 18.42
N GLY A 294 15.56 2.09 17.12
CA GLY A 294 14.23 1.89 16.55
C GLY A 294 13.35 3.15 16.53
N ARG A 295 13.85 4.29 17.02
CA ARG A 295 13.05 5.52 17.05
C ARG A 295 13.03 6.18 15.68
N SER A 296 11.84 6.48 15.18
CA SER A 296 11.66 7.14 13.90
C SER A 296 12.10 8.61 13.94
N PRO A 297 12.48 9.19 12.81
CA PRO A 297 12.62 10.64 12.70
C PRO A 297 11.32 11.34 13.12
N GLY A 298 11.40 12.24 14.10
CA GLY A 298 10.20 12.90 14.63
C GLY A 298 9.53 13.74 13.54
N CYS A 299 8.25 13.50 13.28
CA CYS A 299 7.43 14.25 12.35
C CYS A 299 5.99 14.37 12.86
N PHE A 300 5.12 15.06 12.13
CA PHE A 300 3.72 15.18 12.53
C PHE A 300 2.94 13.85 12.40
N CYS A 301 3.30 13.00 11.45
CA CYS A 301 2.61 11.72 11.20
C CYS A 301 2.78 10.72 12.34
N ASN A 302 3.93 10.74 13.03
CA ASN A 302 4.24 9.80 14.11
C ASN A 302 4.16 10.43 15.50
N GLY A 303 3.61 11.65 15.61
CA GLY A 303 3.52 12.39 16.87
C GLY A 303 4.87 12.86 17.43
N GLY A 304 5.98 12.67 16.71
CA GLY A 304 7.31 13.13 17.12
C GLY A 304 7.47 14.66 17.10
N VAL A 305 6.52 15.37 16.48
CA VAL A 305 6.39 16.82 16.55
C VAL A 305 5.00 17.17 17.05
N PRO A 306 4.87 17.89 18.17
CA PRO A 306 3.56 18.26 18.69
C PRO A 306 2.90 19.30 17.78
N TRP A 307 1.64 19.05 17.41
CA TRP A 307 0.84 19.98 16.62
C TRP A 307 0.61 21.33 17.31
N SER A 308 0.68 21.38 18.63
CA SER A 308 0.62 22.61 19.43
C SER A 308 1.82 23.56 19.25
N SER A 309 2.89 23.10 18.59
CA SER A 309 4.08 23.92 18.36
C SER A 309 3.88 24.96 17.24
N PRO A 310 4.71 26.03 17.20
CA PRO A 310 4.72 26.97 16.09
C PRO A 310 4.93 26.30 14.72
N ALA A 311 5.73 25.23 14.67
CA ALA A 311 5.90 24.43 13.45
C ALA A 311 4.61 23.71 13.04
N GLY A 312 3.84 23.20 14.00
CA GLY A 312 2.53 22.59 13.74
C GLY A 312 1.52 23.59 13.19
N ARG A 313 1.51 24.82 13.74
CA ARG A 313 0.72 25.93 13.20
C ARG A 313 1.11 26.24 11.77
N ALA A 314 2.40 26.48 11.51
CA ALA A 314 2.90 26.80 10.19
C ALA A 314 2.52 25.74 9.15
N ARG A 315 2.67 24.45 9.50
CA ARG A 315 2.29 23.36 8.60
C ARG A 315 0.79 23.28 8.35
N CYS A 316 -0.05 23.53 9.34
CA CYS A 316 -1.50 23.58 9.14
C CYS A 316 -1.90 24.69 8.15
N LEU A 317 -1.32 25.88 8.33
CA LEU A 317 -1.57 27.02 7.43
C LEU A 317 -1.09 26.73 6.00
N GLU A 318 0.07 26.10 5.86
CA GLU A 318 0.61 25.66 4.57
C GLU A 318 -0.32 24.63 3.90
N ILE A 319 -0.81 23.62 4.62
CA ILE A 319 -1.77 22.64 4.06
C ILE A 319 -3.04 23.32 3.56
N ILE A 320 -3.58 24.30 4.31
CA ILE A 320 -4.77 25.04 3.91
C ILE A 320 -4.49 25.84 2.62
N TRP A 321 -3.33 26.50 2.57
CA TRP A 321 -2.94 27.32 1.41
C TRP A 321 -2.63 26.48 0.17
N GLU A 322 -1.84 25.41 0.30
CA GLU A 322 -1.48 24.52 -0.82
C GLU A 322 -2.70 23.88 -1.46
N ARG A 323 -3.69 23.46 -0.66
CA ARG A 323 -4.86 22.70 -1.16
C ARG A 323 -6.04 23.58 -1.55
N TYR A 324 -6.22 24.70 -0.86
CA TYR A 324 -7.41 25.54 -1.02
C TYR A 324 -7.07 26.99 -1.35
N GLY A 325 -5.80 27.32 -1.54
CA GLY A 325 -5.33 28.68 -1.82
C GLY A 325 -5.82 29.67 -0.76
N GLY A 326 -6.31 30.82 -1.22
CA GLY A 326 -6.91 31.85 -0.38
C GLY A 326 -8.37 31.59 0.04
N GLN A 327 -8.95 30.41 -0.21
CA GLN A 327 -10.37 30.15 0.05
C GLN A 327 -10.77 30.32 1.51
N TYR A 328 -9.86 30.09 2.46
CA TYR A 328 -10.15 30.19 3.90
C TYR A 328 -9.39 31.36 4.54
N ASP A 329 -10.10 32.18 5.30
CA ASP A 329 -9.53 33.11 6.25
C ASP A 329 -9.11 32.37 7.53
N VAL A 330 -7.81 32.38 7.76
CA VAL A 330 -7.11 31.72 8.87
C VAL A 330 -6.60 32.71 9.92
N ARG A 331 -6.92 34.01 9.79
CA ARG A 331 -6.39 35.07 10.67
C ARG A 331 -6.70 34.85 12.15
N ARG A 332 -7.81 34.17 12.47
CA ARG A 332 -8.19 33.81 13.85
C ARG A 332 -7.31 32.73 14.47
N MET A 333 -6.64 31.92 13.66
CA MET A 333 -5.67 30.94 14.14
C MET A 333 -4.30 31.61 14.30
N ASP A 334 -4.22 32.70 15.05
CA ASP A 334 -2.94 33.29 15.45
C ASP A 334 -2.17 32.35 16.39
N GLU A 335 -0.95 32.73 16.78
CA GLU A 335 -0.11 31.86 17.61
C GLU A 335 -0.70 31.65 19.01
N ALA A 336 -1.32 32.67 19.59
CA ALA A 336 -1.94 32.61 20.91
C ALA A 336 -3.15 31.67 20.90
N TRP A 337 -4.05 31.83 19.92
CA TRP A 337 -5.19 30.97 19.71
C TRP A 337 -4.75 29.52 19.47
N TRP A 338 -3.75 29.32 18.61
CA TRP A 338 -3.25 27.99 18.28
C TRP A 338 -2.72 27.25 19.51
N LYS A 339 -1.88 27.92 20.31
CA LYS A 339 -1.33 27.35 21.55
C LYS A 339 -2.42 27.01 22.56
N ALA A 340 -3.49 27.80 22.63
CA ALA A 340 -4.61 27.55 23.53
C ALA A 340 -5.49 26.38 23.07
N HIS A 341 -5.79 26.26 21.77
CA HIS A 341 -6.85 25.36 21.26
C HIS A 341 -6.34 24.09 20.57
N VAL A 342 -5.10 24.08 20.07
CA VAL A 342 -4.51 22.91 19.39
C VAL A 342 -3.55 22.20 20.32
N LYS A 343 -3.93 21.00 20.77
CA LYS A 343 -3.11 20.14 21.65
C LYS A 343 -2.67 18.85 20.96
N ARG A 344 -3.51 18.32 20.08
CA ARG A 344 -3.35 17.04 19.40
C ARG A 344 -3.97 17.09 18.00
N VAL A 345 -3.77 16.04 17.22
CA VAL A 345 -4.16 15.98 15.80
C VAL A 345 -5.68 15.98 15.58
N ASP A 346 -6.48 15.65 16.58
CA ASP A 346 -7.95 15.72 16.55
C ASP A 346 -8.51 17.06 17.04
N SER A 347 -7.65 18.01 17.42
CA SER A 347 -8.07 19.38 17.75
C SER A 347 -8.80 20.02 16.56
N LYS A 348 -9.85 20.78 16.87
CA LYS A 348 -10.70 21.46 15.89
C LYS A 348 -10.05 22.78 15.46
N LEU A 349 -10.18 23.11 14.18
CA LEU A 349 -9.70 24.36 13.58
C LEU A 349 -10.81 25.42 13.61
N ASP A 350 -10.42 26.70 13.56
CA ASP A 350 -11.34 27.84 13.49
C ASP A 350 -11.03 28.67 12.23
N VAL A 351 -11.66 28.30 11.13
CA VAL A 351 -11.43 28.91 9.81
C VAL A 351 -12.72 29.40 9.19
N THR A 352 -12.65 30.49 8.44
CA THR A 352 -13.83 31.09 7.79
C THR A 352 -13.69 31.03 6.28
N CYS A 353 -14.62 30.39 5.57
CA CYS A 353 -14.60 30.39 4.11
C CYS A 353 -14.84 31.81 3.58
N ARG A 354 -13.95 32.32 2.71
CA ARG A 354 -14.06 33.66 2.13
C ARG A 354 -15.19 33.77 1.10
N HIS A 355 -15.61 32.67 0.48
CA HIS A 355 -16.66 32.68 -0.54
C HIS A 355 -18.07 32.77 0.06
N CYS A 356 -18.37 31.96 1.07
CA CYS A 356 -19.71 31.91 1.66
C CYS A 356 -19.80 32.50 3.07
N GLY A 357 -18.68 32.98 3.63
CA GLY A 357 -18.62 33.48 5.00
C GLY A 357 -18.78 32.39 6.07
N HIS A 358 -19.01 31.12 5.71
CA HIS A 358 -19.23 30.05 6.67
C HIS A 358 -17.99 29.82 7.52
N ARG A 359 -18.18 29.86 8.83
CA ARG A 359 -17.15 29.63 9.83
C ARG A 359 -17.19 28.19 10.31
N SER A 360 -16.18 27.40 9.94
CA SER A 360 -16.04 26.02 10.41
C SER A 360 -15.27 25.99 11.73
N ARG A 361 -15.91 25.43 12.76
CA ARG A 361 -15.30 25.06 14.05
C ARG A 361 -15.28 23.56 14.30
N SER A 362 -15.67 22.75 13.31
CA SER A 362 -15.86 21.30 13.45
C SER A 362 -14.74 20.49 12.79
N THR A 363 -14.00 21.08 11.85
CA THR A 363 -12.94 20.39 11.14
C THR A 363 -11.77 20.06 12.05
N LYS A 364 -11.47 18.77 12.18
CA LYS A 364 -10.29 18.27 12.90
C LYS A 364 -9.05 18.45 12.03
N LEU A 365 -7.91 18.69 12.68
CA LEU A 365 -6.61 18.79 12.01
C LEU A 365 -6.23 17.50 11.27
N ASN A 366 -6.56 16.32 11.79
CA ASN A 366 -6.35 15.04 11.13
C ASN A 366 -7.11 14.94 9.80
N ASN A 367 -8.38 15.40 9.79
CA ASN A 367 -9.19 15.42 8.58
C ASN A 367 -8.56 16.32 7.53
N LEU A 368 -8.07 17.50 7.97
CA LEU A 368 -7.33 18.40 7.09
C LEU A 368 -6.09 17.72 6.51
N GLN A 369 -5.29 17.00 7.30
CA GLN A 369 -4.13 16.27 6.79
C GLN A 369 -4.51 15.23 5.73
N GLN A 370 -5.60 14.49 5.97
CA GLN A 370 -6.11 13.43 5.09
C GLN A 370 -6.73 13.93 3.77
N GLY A 371 -6.79 15.25 3.53
CA GLY A 371 -7.33 15.79 2.27
C GLY A 371 -8.70 16.42 2.41
N GLN A 372 -9.34 16.30 3.58
CA GLN A 372 -10.67 16.84 3.78
C GLN A 372 -10.60 18.36 3.96
N SER A 373 -11.43 19.06 3.21
CA SER A 373 -11.58 20.51 3.33
C SER A 373 -12.15 20.91 4.69
N PRO A 374 -11.82 22.11 5.20
CA PRO A 374 -12.58 22.71 6.28
C PRO A 374 -14.06 22.82 5.90
N GLY A 375 -14.94 22.30 6.77
CA GLY A 375 -16.34 21.99 6.49
C GLY A 375 -17.20 23.23 6.20
N CYS A 376 -17.02 23.84 5.03
CA CYS A 376 -17.90 24.86 4.50
C CYS A 376 -18.73 24.29 3.35
N LEU A 377 -19.92 24.85 3.12
CA LEU A 377 -20.78 24.46 1.99
C LEU A 377 -20.15 24.72 0.61
N CYS A 378 -19.01 25.41 0.53
CA CYS A 378 -18.24 25.55 -0.72
C CYS A 378 -17.40 24.31 -1.05
N SER A 379 -17.17 23.38 -0.12
CA SER A 379 -16.53 22.10 -0.42
C SER A 379 -17.53 20.99 -0.75
N ARG A 380 -18.73 21.05 -0.17
CA ARG A 380 -19.94 20.37 -0.70
C ARG A 380 -20.59 21.22 -1.78
N LYS A 381 -19.81 21.52 -2.83
CA LYS A 381 -20.15 22.52 -3.87
C LYS A 381 -21.60 22.40 -4.34
N THR A 382 -22.07 21.17 -4.52
CA THR A 382 -23.41 20.88 -5.03
C THR A 382 -24.52 21.13 -4.00
N GLU A 383 -24.48 20.50 -2.82
CA GLU A 383 -25.45 20.75 -1.73
C GLU A 383 -25.52 22.24 -1.39
N GLY A 384 -24.37 22.90 -1.24
CA GLY A 384 -24.32 24.32 -0.93
C GLY A 384 -24.88 25.21 -2.04
N LYS A 385 -24.74 24.80 -3.31
CA LYS A 385 -25.29 25.50 -4.48
C LYS A 385 -26.81 25.36 -4.53
N LEU A 386 -27.33 24.15 -4.35
CA LEU A 386 -28.77 23.90 -4.26
C LEU A 386 -29.39 24.66 -3.09
N MET A 387 -28.80 24.58 -1.89
CA MET A 387 -29.29 25.27 -0.68
C MET A 387 -29.43 26.78 -0.89
N ARG A 388 -28.40 27.43 -1.43
CA ARG A 388 -28.44 28.88 -1.70
C ARG A 388 -29.53 29.22 -2.71
N TRP A 389 -29.65 28.41 -3.76
CA TRP A 389 -30.67 28.61 -4.78
C TRP A 389 -32.09 28.42 -4.22
N LEU A 390 -32.31 27.39 -3.39
CA LEU A 390 -33.58 27.16 -2.69
C LEU A 390 -33.93 28.33 -1.78
N ALA A 391 -33.02 28.77 -0.92
CA ALA A 391 -33.25 29.89 0.00
C ALA A 391 -33.56 31.21 -0.73
N GLN A 392 -32.98 31.42 -1.92
CA GLN A 392 -33.23 32.62 -2.73
C GLN A 392 -34.57 32.57 -3.46
N ASN A 393 -34.94 31.43 -4.05
CA ASN A 393 -36.12 31.32 -4.92
C ASN A 393 -37.39 30.87 -4.18
N PHE A 394 -37.23 30.33 -2.97
CA PHE A 394 -38.31 29.86 -2.11
C PHE A 394 -38.22 30.47 -0.71
N SER A 395 -37.92 31.77 -0.66
CA SER A 395 -37.73 32.53 0.60
C SER A 395 -38.92 32.51 1.56
N GLN A 396 -40.11 32.16 1.08
CA GLN A 396 -41.32 31.94 1.90
C GLN A 396 -41.30 30.63 2.69
N PHE A 397 -40.37 29.72 2.41
CA PHE A 397 -40.23 28.45 3.12
C PHE A 397 -38.92 28.42 3.90
N ASP A 398 -38.98 27.86 5.11
CA ASP A 398 -37.78 27.48 5.83
C ASP A 398 -37.14 26.28 5.12
N VAL A 399 -35.89 26.46 4.68
CA VAL A 399 -35.10 25.38 4.09
C VAL A 399 -34.26 24.73 5.19
N THR A 400 -34.57 23.49 5.52
CA THR A 400 -33.85 22.69 6.53
C THR A 400 -32.79 21.85 5.83
N SER A 401 -31.56 21.80 6.34
CA SER A 401 -30.53 20.85 5.87
C SER A 401 -30.51 19.60 6.74
N GLN A 402 -30.27 18.43 6.15
CA GLN A 402 -30.10 17.16 6.88
C GLN A 402 -31.35 16.79 7.71
N VAL A 403 -32.52 16.80 7.08
CA VAL A 403 -33.81 16.48 7.71
C VAL A 403 -33.78 15.06 8.26
N ARG A 404 -34.05 14.92 9.56
CA ARG A 404 -34.03 13.63 10.26
C ARG A 404 -35.46 13.13 10.49
N GLY A 405 -35.60 11.83 10.70
CA GLY A 405 -36.88 11.20 11.02
C GLY A 405 -36.99 9.78 10.50
N CYS A 406 -36.29 9.48 9.40
CA CYS A 406 -36.13 8.13 8.90
C CYS A 406 -35.01 7.42 9.70
N THR A 407 -35.33 6.26 10.27
CA THR A 407 -34.35 5.39 10.95
C THR A 407 -34.41 4.00 10.31
N SER A 408 -33.25 3.48 9.90
CA SER A 408 -33.15 2.13 9.34
C SER A 408 -33.52 1.11 10.43
N PRO A 409 -34.48 0.21 10.20
CA PRO A 409 -34.84 -0.83 11.16
C PRO A 409 -33.73 -1.87 11.33
N ALA A 410 -32.92 -2.12 10.29
CA ALA A 410 -31.84 -3.09 10.31
C ALA A 410 -30.64 -2.60 11.16
N SER A 411 -30.22 -1.35 10.98
CA SER A 411 -29.01 -0.82 11.62
C SER A 411 -29.27 0.14 12.78
N ASN A 412 -30.53 0.53 13.01
CA ASN A 412 -30.93 1.60 13.94
C ASN A 412 -30.22 2.94 13.70
N ARG A 413 -29.71 3.16 12.48
CA ARG A 413 -29.04 4.41 12.08
C ARG A 413 -30.05 5.37 11.48
N THR A 414 -29.94 6.66 11.83
CA THR A 414 -30.71 7.73 11.18
C THR A 414 -30.27 7.90 9.74
N LEU A 415 -31.25 8.00 8.83
CA LEU A 415 -31.08 8.19 7.40
C LEU A 415 -31.58 9.59 7.01
N PRO A 416 -30.77 10.64 7.17
CA PRO A 416 -31.21 12.01 6.93
C PRO A 416 -31.45 12.28 5.44
N PHE A 417 -32.36 13.20 5.14
CA PHE A 417 -32.51 13.78 3.80
C PHE A 417 -31.68 15.04 3.62
N ASP A 418 -31.19 15.33 2.42
CA ASP A 418 -30.29 16.47 2.22
C ASP A 418 -30.96 17.80 2.53
N PHE A 419 -32.20 17.99 2.05
CA PHE A 419 -32.99 19.20 2.30
C PHE A 419 -34.46 18.91 2.64
N GLY A 420 -35.07 19.83 3.39
CA GLY A 420 -36.50 19.91 3.66
C GLY A 420 -37.02 21.30 3.37
N LEU A 421 -38.24 21.38 2.85
CA LEU A 421 -38.97 22.63 2.64
C LEU A 421 -40.40 22.50 3.13
N ASN A 422 -41.02 23.65 3.42
CA ASN A 422 -42.42 23.77 3.81
C ASN A 422 -42.75 22.85 5.01
N ASN A 423 -42.11 23.10 6.16
CA ASN A 423 -42.20 22.26 7.36
C ASN A 423 -41.85 20.79 7.09
N ASP A 424 -40.82 20.59 6.26
CA ASP A 424 -40.31 19.29 5.79
C ASP A 424 -41.34 18.42 5.05
N THR A 425 -42.46 18.99 4.58
CA THR A 425 -43.44 18.26 3.75
C THR A 425 -42.88 17.89 2.37
N ILE A 426 -41.89 18.64 1.91
CA ILE A 426 -41.12 18.37 0.69
C ILE A 426 -39.69 18.05 1.10
N LEU A 427 -39.21 16.87 0.75
CA LEU A 427 -37.87 16.37 1.03
C LEU A 427 -37.08 16.29 -0.27
N ILE A 428 -35.81 16.68 -0.27
CA ILE A 428 -34.94 16.64 -1.46
C ILE A 428 -33.69 15.82 -1.16
N GLU A 429 -33.33 14.94 -2.10
CA GLU A 429 -32.09 14.17 -2.14
C GLU A 429 -31.23 14.57 -3.34
N LEU A 430 -29.93 14.77 -3.10
CA LEU A 430 -28.91 14.91 -4.13
C LEU A 430 -28.17 13.59 -4.33
N ASP A 431 -28.50 12.87 -5.40
CA ASP A 431 -27.93 11.56 -5.69
C ASP A 431 -26.62 11.68 -6.48
N GLY A 432 -25.52 11.24 -5.86
CA GLY A 432 -24.22 11.19 -6.52
C GLY A 432 -23.96 9.87 -7.25
N ASN A 433 -23.19 9.92 -8.34
CA ASN A 433 -22.76 8.72 -9.09
C ASN A 433 -22.01 7.68 -8.26
N ILE A 434 -21.29 8.12 -7.22
CA ILE A 434 -20.61 7.22 -6.29
C ILE A 434 -21.61 6.65 -5.29
N GLY A 435 -21.86 5.33 -5.36
CA GLY A 435 -22.71 4.59 -4.44
C GLY A 435 -24.17 4.45 -4.87
N HIS A 436 -24.84 5.51 -5.36
CA HIS A 436 -26.25 5.42 -5.79
C HIS A 436 -26.42 4.63 -7.10
N PHE A 437 -25.53 4.85 -8.07
CA PHE A 437 -25.67 4.30 -9.44
C PHE A 437 -24.57 3.30 -9.82
N GLY A 438 -23.94 2.65 -8.82
CA GLY A 438 -23.07 1.47 -9.05
C GLY A 438 -21.57 1.75 -9.22
N LEU A 439 -21.11 2.99 -9.19
CA LEU A 439 -19.69 3.33 -9.26
C LEU A 439 -19.09 3.54 -7.85
N GLY A 440 -18.95 2.47 -7.06
CA GLY A 440 -18.09 2.46 -5.85
C GLY A 440 -18.77 2.22 -4.50
N TRP A 441 -17.97 2.39 -3.43
CA TRP A 441 -18.22 1.99 -2.02
C TRP A 441 -19.57 2.49 -1.47
N GLY A 442 -20.57 1.60 -1.39
CA GLY A 442 -21.92 2.00 -0.96
C GLY A 442 -22.75 0.89 -0.32
N GLY A 443 -22.48 0.59 0.95
CA GLY A 443 -23.29 -0.28 1.82
C GLY A 443 -22.66 -1.65 2.09
N SER A 444 -22.91 -2.22 3.28
CA SER A 444 -22.69 -3.66 3.50
C SER A 444 -23.70 -4.43 2.66
N GLU A 445 -23.31 -5.62 2.19
CA GLU A 445 -24.19 -6.55 1.46
C GLU A 445 -25.52 -6.77 2.22
N ASP A 446 -25.45 -6.77 3.56
CA ASP A 446 -26.58 -6.92 4.48
C ASP A 446 -27.65 -5.80 4.39
N ASP A 447 -27.29 -4.58 3.97
CA ASP A 447 -28.23 -3.45 3.84
C ASP A 447 -28.86 -3.38 2.42
N GLY A 448 -28.50 -4.33 1.53
CA GLY A 448 -28.88 -4.34 0.11
C GLY A 448 -28.15 -3.29 -0.75
N GLY A 449 -27.48 -2.31 -0.12
CA GLY A 449 -26.77 -1.23 -0.79
C GLY A 449 -27.47 0.14 -0.67
N VAL A 450 -26.89 1.15 -1.32
CA VAL A 450 -27.48 2.51 -1.34
C VAL A 450 -28.89 2.56 -1.96
N PRO A 451 -29.21 1.86 -3.06
CA PRO A 451 -30.54 1.94 -3.68
C PRO A 451 -31.68 1.46 -2.78
N GLN A 452 -31.46 0.38 -2.01
CA GLN A 452 -32.43 -0.18 -1.07
C GLN A 452 -32.65 0.77 0.11
N ARG A 453 -31.58 1.40 0.60
CA ARG A 453 -31.66 2.42 1.63
C ARG A 453 -32.45 3.64 1.16
N ASP A 454 -32.24 4.08 -0.07
CA ASP A 454 -32.98 5.19 -0.67
C ASP A 454 -34.45 4.82 -0.89
N HIS A 455 -34.73 3.62 -1.38
CA HIS A 455 -36.07 3.10 -1.51
C HIS A 455 -36.79 3.03 -0.16
N PHE A 456 -36.09 2.64 0.91
CA PHE A 456 -36.62 2.67 2.27
C PHE A 456 -36.93 4.11 2.73
N LYS A 457 -36.04 5.07 2.46
CA LYS A 457 -36.30 6.50 2.72
C LYS A 457 -37.54 7.00 1.99
N GLU A 458 -37.69 6.64 0.72
CA GLU A 458 -38.86 6.98 -0.10
C GLU A 458 -40.14 6.41 0.50
N GLN A 459 -40.17 5.11 0.84
CA GLN A 459 -41.31 4.49 1.50
C GLN A 459 -41.67 5.17 2.83
N TRP A 460 -40.65 5.49 3.64
CA TRP A 460 -40.86 6.19 4.91
C TRP A 460 -41.49 7.57 4.68
N ALA A 461 -40.97 8.35 3.73
CA ALA A 461 -41.49 9.68 3.43
C ALA A 461 -42.96 9.62 2.98
N LEU A 462 -43.28 8.69 2.06
CA LEU A 462 -44.65 8.49 1.57
C LEU A 462 -45.64 8.12 2.68
N ARG A 463 -45.27 7.19 3.58
CA ARG A 463 -46.10 6.81 4.74
C ARG A 463 -46.33 7.97 5.71
N ASN A 464 -45.45 8.96 5.72
CA ASN A 464 -45.55 10.16 6.54
C ASN A 464 -46.16 11.35 5.77
N GLY A 465 -46.76 11.12 4.60
CA GLY A 465 -47.41 12.18 3.83
C GLY A 465 -46.44 13.20 3.23
N ARG A 466 -45.17 12.82 3.00
CA ARG A 466 -44.12 13.70 2.49
C ARG A 466 -43.79 13.37 1.04
N THR A 467 -43.56 14.40 0.23
CA THR A 467 -43.10 14.25 -1.15
C THR A 467 -41.58 14.25 -1.21
N VAL A 468 -40.99 13.32 -1.97
CA VAL A 468 -39.54 13.22 -2.16
C VAL A 468 -39.18 13.67 -3.56
N VAL A 469 -38.26 14.62 -3.68
CA VAL A 469 -37.64 15.05 -4.95
C VAL A 469 -36.23 14.48 -5.03
N ARG A 470 -35.97 13.68 -6.07
CA ARG A 470 -34.67 13.05 -6.34
C ARG A 470 -33.97 13.80 -7.47
N LEU A 471 -32.77 14.29 -7.21
CA LEU A 471 -32.02 15.16 -8.11
C LEU A 471 -30.57 14.68 -8.22
N LEU A 472 -30.06 14.55 -9.44
CA LEU A 472 -28.68 14.17 -9.71
C LEU A 472 -27.72 15.26 -9.25
N GLN A 473 -26.75 14.85 -8.43
CA GLN A 473 -25.72 15.73 -7.91
C GLN A 473 -24.83 16.29 -9.03
N GLU A 474 -24.65 15.53 -10.13
CA GLU A 474 -23.83 15.94 -11.26
C GLU A 474 -24.42 17.14 -11.99
N ASP A 475 -25.72 17.12 -12.30
CA ASP A 475 -26.42 18.23 -12.95
C ASP A 475 -26.33 19.54 -12.15
N VAL A 476 -26.57 19.44 -10.85
CA VAL A 476 -26.43 20.61 -9.97
C VAL A 476 -24.96 21.05 -9.91
N HIS A 477 -24.00 20.13 -9.93
CA HIS A 477 -22.57 20.47 -9.87
C HIS A 477 -22.13 21.28 -11.09
N SER A 478 -22.38 20.75 -12.28
CA SER A 478 -21.98 21.28 -13.58
C SER A 478 -22.88 22.42 -14.10
N ASP A 479 -24.02 22.68 -13.46
CA ASP A 479 -25.13 23.43 -14.08
C ASP A 479 -25.52 22.83 -15.45
N SER A 480 -25.35 21.51 -15.63
CA SER A 480 -25.92 20.79 -16.76
C SER A 480 -27.38 20.45 -16.48
N TRP A 481 -28.15 20.37 -17.56
CA TRP A 481 -29.59 20.15 -17.51
C TRP A 481 -30.33 21.26 -16.74
N ASP A 482 -31.59 21.55 -17.09
CA ASP A 482 -32.32 22.64 -16.43
C ASP A 482 -32.89 22.19 -15.07
N TRP A 483 -31.97 21.84 -14.16
CA TRP A 483 -32.29 21.34 -12.83
C TRP A 483 -33.07 22.38 -12.01
N LYS A 484 -32.84 23.68 -12.26
CA LYS A 484 -33.56 24.77 -11.59
C LYS A 484 -35.04 24.76 -11.96
N SER A 485 -35.36 24.63 -13.24
CA SER A 485 -36.76 24.53 -13.69
C SER A 485 -37.42 23.25 -13.20
N PHE A 486 -36.71 22.12 -13.18
CA PHE A 486 -37.21 20.88 -12.60
C PHE A 486 -37.51 21.00 -11.11
N VAL A 487 -36.56 21.48 -10.30
CA VAL A 487 -36.78 21.67 -8.85
C VAL A 487 -37.92 22.67 -8.61
N THR A 488 -38.01 23.74 -9.42
CA THR A 488 -39.09 24.72 -9.32
C THR A 488 -40.46 24.08 -9.57
N SER A 489 -40.61 23.36 -10.68
CA SER A 489 -41.87 22.74 -11.08
C SER A 489 -42.29 21.63 -10.12
N THR A 490 -41.36 20.82 -9.63
CA THR A 490 -41.63 19.76 -8.65
C THR A 490 -42.09 20.33 -7.30
N ILE A 491 -41.42 21.34 -6.76
CA ILE A 491 -41.86 22.02 -5.52
C ILE A 491 -43.25 22.62 -5.70
N GLN A 492 -43.50 23.35 -6.79
CA GLN A 492 -44.82 23.93 -7.07
C GLN A 492 -45.91 22.86 -7.22
N HIS A 493 -45.59 21.74 -7.85
CA HIS A 493 -46.49 20.60 -7.96
C HIS A 493 -46.82 20.02 -6.57
N SER A 494 -45.81 19.82 -5.72
CA SER A 494 -45.99 19.31 -4.35
C SER A 494 -46.82 20.24 -3.47
N ILE A 495 -46.75 21.56 -3.69
CA ILE A 495 -47.59 22.53 -2.95
C ILE A 495 -49.05 22.42 -3.39
N ARG A 496 -49.30 22.21 -4.69
CA ARG A 496 -50.66 22.12 -5.24
C ARG A 496 -51.32 20.76 -5.00
N ASN A 497 -50.52 19.72 -4.86
CA ASN A 497 -51.00 18.35 -4.69
C ASN A 497 -50.72 17.87 -3.27
N SER A 498 -51.78 17.64 -2.50
CA SER A 498 -51.69 17.11 -1.13
C SER A 498 -51.24 15.65 -1.05
N ARG A 499 -51.18 14.95 -2.19
CA ARG A 499 -50.79 13.53 -2.23
C ARG A 499 -49.27 13.39 -2.28
N ALA A 500 -48.71 12.71 -1.27
CA ALA A 500 -47.32 12.33 -1.22
C ALA A 500 -46.92 11.48 -2.44
N CYS A 501 -45.79 11.83 -3.07
CA CYS A 501 -45.24 11.10 -4.21
C CYS A 501 -43.70 11.14 -4.22
N VAL A 502 -43.09 10.36 -5.11
CA VAL A 502 -41.66 10.45 -5.42
C VAL A 502 -41.52 11.04 -6.81
N LEU A 503 -40.84 12.18 -6.91
CA LEU A 503 -40.58 12.93 -8.14
C LEU A 503 -39.09 12.81 -8.49
N THR A 504 -38.78 12.23 -9.64
CA THR A 504 -37.39 12.05 -10.11
C THR A 504 -37.16 12.87 -11.38
N GLN A 505 -35.91 13.29 -11.61
CA GLN A 505 -35.51 13.78 -12.92
C GLN A 505 -35.76 12.72 -13.99
N ASP A 506 -35.94 13.19 -15.22
CA ASP A 506 -35.93 12.34 -16.39
C ASP A 506 -34.48 11.98 -16.78
N ALA A 507 -33.87 11.10 -15.98
CA ALA A 507 -32.51 10.63 -16.18
C ALA A 507 -32.48 9.10 -16.30
N VAL A 508 -31.55 8.57 -17.10
CA VAL A 508 -31.43 7.13 -17.36
C VAL A 508 -31.15 6.35 -16.09
N GLU A 509 -30.44 6.97 -15.16
CA GLU A 509 -30.07 6.50 -13.83
C GLU A 509 -31.30 6.16 -12.96
N TYR A 510 -32.40 6.91 -13.13
CA TYR A 510 -33.65 6.66 -12.42
C TYR A 510 -34.62 5.76 -13.19
N LYS A 511 -34.51 5.71 -14.52
CA LYS A 511 -35.40 4.94 -15.40
C LYS A 511 -34.99 3.49 -15.58
N SER A 512 -33.70 3.20 -15.39
CA SER A 512 -33.12 1.87 -15.63
C SER A 512 -32.52 1.27 -14.35
N GLY A 513 -32.10 0.00 -14.44
CA GLY A 513 -31.40 -0.69 -13.37
C GLY A 513 -32.22 -0.90 -12.09
N ILE A 514 -31.52 -0.90 -10.96
CA ILE A 514 -32.05 -1.28 -9.65
C ILE A 514 -33.14 -0.32 -9.13
N TYR A 515 -33.04 0.99 -9.38
CA TYR A 515 -34.09 1.93 -8.97
C TYR A 515 -35.41 1.67 -9.71
N SER A 516 -35.34 1.33 -11.00
CA SER A 516 -36.52 0.98 -11.80
C SER A 516 -37.21 -0.27 -11.25
N GLN A 517 -36.42 -1.29 -10.87
CA GLN A 517 -36.93 -2.52 -10.25
C GLN A 517 -37.56 -2.26 -8.87
N LEU A 518 -36.86 -1.53 -8.00
CA LEU A 518 -37.33 -1.26 -6.64
C LEU A 518 -38.58 -0.37 -6.62
N ARG A 519 -38.68 0.59 -7.54
CA ARG A 519 -39.79 1.56 -7.58
C ARG A 519 -41.01 1.06 -8.35
N GLY A 520 -41.00 -0.16 -8.90
CA GLY A 520 -42.14 -0.71 -9.66
C GLY A 520 -43.47 -0.73 -8.89
N GLY A 521 -43.44 -0.74 -7.55
CA GLY A 521 -44.62 -0.66 -6.67
C GLY A 521 -44.89 0.71 -6.06
N LEU A 522 -44.03 1.71 -6.26
CA LEU A 522 -44.23 3.06 -5.72
C LEU A 522 -44.97 3.94 -6.71
N HIS A 523 -45.70 4.92 -6.18
CA HIS A 523 -46.32 5.98 -6.99
C HIS A 523 -45.26 7.00 -7.42
N CYS A 524 -44.29 6.52 -8.20
CA CYS A 524 -43.24 7.32 -8.79
C CYS A 524 -43.78 8.01 -10.03
N GLN A 525 -43.68 9.33 -10.04
CA GLN A 525 -43.98 10.13 -11.22
C GLN A 525 -42.64 10.66 -11.75
N VAL A 526 -42.26 10.22 -12.95
CA VAL A 526 -41.19 10.89 -13.68
C VAL A 526 -41.71 12.29 -13.97
N GLY A 527 -40.94 13.32 -13.60
CA GLY A 527 -41.31 14.71 -13.83
C GLY A 527 -41.42 15.01 -15.33
N HIS A 528 -42.56 14.73 -15.92
CA HIS A 528 -42.95 15.15 -17.27
C HIS A 528 -44.17 16.03 -17.12
N PHE A 529 -43.98 17.35 -17.00
CA PHE A 529 -45.14 18.24 -16.94
C PHE A 529 -45.65 18.58 -18.33
N ARG A 530 -46.89 18.18 -18.58
CA ARG A 530 -47.74 18.61 -19.68
C ARG A 530 -47.99 20.11 -19.56
N THR A 531 -47.97 20.81 -20.69
CA THR A 531 -48.49 22.18 -20.77
C THR A 531 -49.99 22.18 -20.44
N SER A 532 -50.59 23.36 -20.23
CA SER A 532 -52.03 23.53 -20.00
C SER A 532 -52.94 22.96 -21.10
N ARG A 533 -52.37 22.45 -22.20
CA ARG A 533 -53.09 21.81 -23.33
C ARG A 533 -53.00 20.29 -23.39
N GLY A 534 -52.31 19.63 -22.46
CA GLY A 534 -52.40 18.17 -22.32
C GLY A 534 -51.43 17.32 -23.15
N ASP A 535 -50.56 17.93 -23.96
CA ASP A 535 -49.60 17.19 -24.80
C ASP A 535 -48.27 16.89 -24.08
N ARG A 536 -47.69 15.72 -24.41
CA ARG A 536 -46.31 15.34 -24.05
C ARG A 536 -45.36 15.93 -25.08
N ILE A 537 -44.51 16.89 -24.70
CA ILE A 537 -43.57 17.53 -25.62
C ILE A 537 -42.12 17.35 -25.10
N PRO A 538 -41.16 16.89 -25.93
CA PRO A 538 -39.74 16.88 -25.57
C PRO A 538 -39.17 18.31 -25.43
N TYR A 539 -38.26 18.49 -24.47
CA TYR A 539 -37.82 19.76 -23.86
C TYR A 539 -37.39 20.87 -24.84
N LEU A 540 -36.92 20.53 -26.05
CA LEU A 540 -36.51 21.49 -27.08
C LEU A 540 -37.66 22.38 -27.57
N ALA A 541 -38.90 21.91 -27.53
CA ALA A 541 -40.05 22.69 -27.96
C ALA A 541 -40.64 23.60 -26.85
N TYR A 542 -40.33 23.37 -25.56
CA TYR A 542 -40.68 24.32 -24.49
C TYR A 542 -39.81 25.58 -24.56
N ALA A 543 -38.53 25.42 -24.90
CA ALA A 543 -37.66 26.56 -25.21
C ALA A 543 -38.17 27.33 -26.44
N ALA A 544 -38.66 26.63 -27.46
CA ALA A 544 -39.26 27.24 -28.64
C ALA A 544 -40.59 27.96 -28.32
N GLU A 545 -41.50 27.38 -27.52
CA GLU A 545 -42.77 28.03 -27.13
C GLU A 545 -42.57 29.20 -26.16
N ALA A 546 -41.64 29.09 -25.21
CA ALA A 546 -41.28 30.19 -24.32
C ALA A 546 -40.61 31.33 -25.11
N TRP A 547 -39.74 30.99 -26.07
CA TRP A 547 -39.15 31.95 -26.99
C TRP A 547 -40.17 32.55 -27.95
N LEU A 548 -41.12 31.77 -28.48
CA LEU A 548 -42.21 32.23 -29.35
C LEU A 548 -43.21 33.10 -28.59
N SER A 549 -43.52 32.78 -27.34
CA SER A 549 -44.38 33.61 -26.47
C SER A 549 -43.68 34.91 -26.09
N TYR A 550 -42.37 34.86 -25.82
CA TYR A 550 -41.54 36.03 -25.60
C TYR A 550 -41.40 36.90 -26.85
N ALA A 551 -41.18 36.29 -28.02
CA ALA A 551 -41.12 36.96 -29.31
C ALA A 551 -42.49 37.55 -29.71
N ALA A 552 -43.59 36.82 -29.50
CA ALA A 552 -44.94 37.33 -29.73
C ALA A 552 -45.26 38.52 -28.82
N LEU A 553 -44.94 38.44 -27.52
CA LEU A 553 -45.12 39.57 -26.60
C LEU A 553 -44.23 40.77 -26.94
N ARG A 554 -43.02 40.54 -27.44
CA ARG A 554 -42.03 41.58 -27.75
C ARG A 554 -42.23 42.21 -29.13
N TYR A 555 -42.76 41.48 -30.11
CA TYR A 555 -42.90 41.90 -31.51
C TYR A 555 -44.34 42.11 -31.99
N ALA A 556 -45.37 41.78 -31.19
CA ALA A 556 -46.79 42.01 -31.54
C ALA A 556 -47.17 43.48 -31.81
N ARG A 557 -46.32 44.45 -31.45
CA ARG A 557 -46.53 45.87 -31.76
C ARG A 557 -45.49 46.50 -32.69
N ALA A 558 -44.37 45.84 -32.96
CA ALA A 558 -43.22 46.44 -33.64
C ALA A 558 -42.86 45.78 -34.98
N GLY A 559 -43.49 44.65 -35.33
CA GLY A 559 -43.06 43.82 -36.45
C GLY A 559 -41.75 43.08 -36.15
N VAL A 560 -41.53 41.94 -36.81
CA VAL A 560 -40.26 41.21 -36.72
C VAL A 560 -39.22 41.99 -37.55
N PRO A 561 -38.05 42.36 -37.00
CA PRO A 561 -37.01 43.02 -37.77
C PRO A 561 -36.55 42.15 -38.95
N SER A 562 -36.36 42.73 -40.13
CA SER A 562 -36.00 41.99 -41.36
C SER A 562 -34.75 41.12 -41.23
N TRP A 563 -33.80 41.50 -40.36
CA TRP A 563 -32.59 40.71 -40.09
C TRP A 563 -32.87 39.42 -39.31
N ALA A 564 -34.00 39.33 -38.59
CA ALA A 564 -34.42 38.16 -37.82
C ALA A 564 -35.34 37.23 -38.61
N GLU A 565 -35.90 37.67 -39.74
CA GLU A 565 -36.91 36.93 -40.49
C GLU A 565 -36.34 35.70 -41.23
N ALA A 566 -35.18 35.85 -41.88
CA ALA A 566 -34.53 34.76 -42.61
C ALA A 566 -34.00 33.63 -41.70
N PRO A 567 -33.29 33.91 -40.58
CA PRO A 567 -32.89 32.86 -39.64
C PRO A 567 -34.07 32.13 -38.99
N LEU A 568 -35.20 32.83 -38.77
CA LEU A 568 -36.40 32.25 -38.18
C LEU A 568 -37.12 31.31 -39.15
N ARG A 569 -37.22 31.71 -40.42
CA ARG A 569 -37.79 30.86 -41.47
C ARG A 569 -36.94 29.60 -41.69
N ASP A 570 -35.61 29.75 -41.72
CA ASP A 570 -34.65 28.65 -41.89
C ASP A 570 -34.66 27.68 -40.68
N PHE A 571 -34.93 28.18 -39.46
CA PHE A 571 -35.16 27.33 -38.28
C PHE A 571 -36.47 26.53 -38.36
N LEU A 572 -37.57 27.17 -38.80
CA LEU A 572 -38.87 26.52 -38.95
C LEU A 572 -38.89 25.48 -40.09
N GLU A 573 -38.24 25.78 -41.21
CA GLU A 573 -38.13 24.86 -42.36
C GLU A 573 -37.27 23.64 -42.05
N ARG A 574 -36.19 23.79 -41.27
CA ARG A 574 -35.38 22.65 -40.79
C ARG A 574 -36.09 21.79 -39.75
N GLY A 575 -36.94 22.39 -38.91
CA GLY A 575 -37.76 21.66 -37.93
C GLY A 575 -38.86 20.81 -38.58
N ALA A 576 -39.46 21.28 -39.67
CA ALA A 576 -40.54 20.57 -40.38
C ALA A 576 -40.04 19.33 -41.16
N GLY A 577 -38.77 19.31 -41.59
CA GLY A 577 -38.18 18.22 -42.38
C GLY A 577 -37.75 16.98 -41.58
N GLN A 578 -37.67 17.04 -40.25
CA GLN A 578 -37.14 15.94 -39.43
C GLN A 578 -38.21 15.03 -38.79
N THR A 579 -39.51 15.41 -38.84
CA THR A 579 -40.58 14.66 -38.18
C THR A 579 -41.23 13.54 -39.00
N SER A 580 -40.77 13.26 -40.23
CA SER A 580 -41.39 12.24 -41.11
C SER A 580 -40.56 10.95 -41.29
N ALA A 581 -39.40 10.78 -40.64
CA ALA A 581 -38.50 9.64 -40.90
C ALA A 581 -38.24 8.68 -39.73
N GLN A 582 -38.83 8.85 -38.55
CA GLN A 582 -38.60 7.94 -37.41
C GLN A 582 -39.86 7.63 -36.62
N VAL A 583 -40.84 7.00 -37.28
CA VAL A 583 -41.84 6.14 -36.61
C VAL A 583 -42.12 4.94 -37.52
N ALA A 584 -41.17 4.02 -37.60
CA ALA A 584 -41.38 2.68 -38.17
C ALA A 584 -40.31 1.73 -37.64
N ASP A 585 -40.43 1.35 -36.37
CA ASP A 585 -39.77 0.16 -35.85
C ASP A 585 -40.84 -0.70 -35.18
N GLN A 586 -41.49 -1.53 -36.00
CA GLN A 586 -42.33 -2.67 -35.57
C GLN A 586 -42.73 -3.51 -36.80
N SER A 587 -41.78 -4.28 -37.35
CA SER A 587 -42.04 -5.62 -37.90
C SER A 587 -40.71 -6.30 -38.27
N ASP A 588 -40.37 -7.37 -37.55
CA ASP A 588 -39.15 -8.18 -37.67
C ASP A 588 -39.14 -9.10 -38.93
N THR A 589 -39.90 -8.73 -39.97
CA THR A 589 -40.17 -9.54 -41.18
C THR A 589 -39.85 -8.77 -42.46
N ILE A 590 -39.26 -9.46 -43.43
CA ILE A 590 -38.94 -8.93 -44.76
C ILE A 590 -39.83 -9.65 -45.80
N PRO A 591 -40.54 -8.93 -46.68
CA PRO A 591 -41.28 -9.55 -47.78
C PRO A 591 -40.32 -10.05 -48.87
N VAL A 592 -40.46 -11.31 -49.28
CA VAL A 592 -39.63 -11.98 -50.30
C VAL A 592 -40.53 -12.60 -51.36
N MET A 593 -40.39 -12.19 -52.62
CA MET A 593 -41.17 -12.75 -53.72
C MET A 593 -40.53 -14.05 -54.23
N VAL A 594 -41.33 -15.12 -54.39
CA VAL A 594 -40.88 -16.40 -54.96
C VAL A 594 -40.63 -16.22 -56.47
N PRO A 595 -39.39 -16.40 -56.97
CA PRO A 595 -39.09 -16.23 -58.40
C PRO A 595 -39.75 -17.29 -59.29
N ALA A 596 -39.91 -16.98 -60.58
CA ALA A 596 -40.32 -17.94 -61.60
C ALA A 596 -39.36 -19.14 -61.65
N GLY A 597 -39.92 -20.36 -61.60
CA GLY A 597 -39.16 -21.61 -61.65
C GLY A 597 -38.74 -22.18 -60.29
N VAL A 598 -39.00 -21.50 -59.17
CA VAL A 598 -38.75 -22.03 -57.83
C VAL A 598 -39.98 -22.80 -57.34
N VAL A 599 -39.80 -24.06 -56.97
CA VAL A 599 -40.87 -24.94 -56.47
C VAL A 599 -40.80 -25.10 -54.95
N ALA A 600 -41.91 -25.50 -54.34
CA ALA A 600 -41.97 -25.85 -52.92
C ALA A 600 -40.85 -26.84 -52.53
N GLY A 601 -40.21 -26.59 -51.38
CA GLY A 601 -39.09 -27.37 -50.88
C GLY A 601 -37.71 -26.92 -51.39
N GLN A 602 -37.63 -26.04 -52.39
CA GLN A 602 -36.36 -25.54 -52.91
C GLN A 602 -35.79 -24.41 -52.02
N PRO A 603 -34.47 -24.37 -51.77
CA PRO A 603 -33.84 -23.27 -51.04
C PRO A 603 -33.81 -21.98 -51.89
N LEU A 604 -34.15 -20.86 -51.26
CA LEU A 604 -34.16 -19.51 -51.81
C LEU A 604 -33.27 -18.60 -50.95
N THR A 605 -32.24 -18.00 -51.56
CA THR A 605 -31.34 -17.06 -50.87
C THR A 605 -31.95 -15.66 -50.85
N VAL A 606 -32.04 -15.07 -49.65
CA VAL A 606 -32.59 -13.73 -49.42
C VAL A 606 -31.46 -12.79 -49.01
N THR A 607 -31.27 -11.71 -49.76
CA THR A 607 -30.31 -10.64 -49.45
C THR A 607 -30.98 -9.55 -48.63
N GLN A 608 -30.42 -9.27 -47.45
CA GLN A 608 -30.86 -8.21 -46.56
C GLN A 608 -30.36 -6.84 -47.05
N PRO A 609 -30.99 -5.72 -46.64
CA PRO A 609 -30.53 -4.37 -46.99
C PRO A 609 -29.09 -4.04 -46.55
N ASP A 610 -28.55 -4.75 -45.57
CA ASP A 610 -27.16 -4.61 -45.09
C ASP A 610 -26.13 -5.44 -45.91
N GLY A 611 -26.60 -6.14 -46.96
CA GLY A 611 -25.77 -6.97 -47.83
C GLY A 611 -25.54 -8.40 -47.34
N SER A 612 -26.03 -8.78 -46.16
CA SER A 612 -25.96 -10.15 -45.67
C SER A 612 -26.99 -11.06 -46.36
N ASN A 613 -26.67 -12.35 -46.51
CA ASN A 613 -27.53 -13.34 -47.15
C ASN A 613 -27.95 -14.42 -46.15
N PHE A 614 -29.20 -14.86 -46.20
CA PHE A 614 -29.66 -16.07 -45.51
C PHE A 614 -30.58 -16.90 -46.40
N VAL A 615 -30.64 -18.20 -46.18
CA VAL A 615 -31.39 -19.15 -47.03
C VAL A 615 -32.68 -19.54 -46.32
N ILE A 616 -33.79 -19.52 -47.06
CA ILE A 616 -35.09 -20.04 -46.62
C ILE A 616 -35.54 -21.15 -47.55
N THR A 617 -36.36 -22.07 -47.06
CA THR A 617 -37.01 -23.08 -47.91
C THR A 617 -38.39 -22.59 -48.31
N VAL A 618 -38.72 -22.63 -49.60
CA VAL A 618 -40.04 -22.21 -50.10
C VAL A 618 -41.11 -23.18 -49.57
N PRO A 619 -42.14 -22.72 -48.84
CA PRO A 619 -43.13 -23.60 -48.22
C PRO A 619 -44.03 -24.26 -49.28
N GLU A 620 -44.58 -25.41 -48.92
CA GLU A 620 -45.52 -26.16 -49.76
C GLU A 620 -46.78 -25.32 -50.06
N GLY A 621 -47.13 -25.22 -51.35
CA GLY A 621 -48.24 -24.40 -51.83
C GLY A 621 -47.90 -22.96 -52.27
N ALA A 622 -46.66 -22.49 -52.08
CA ALA A 622 -46.24 -21.18 -52.60
C ALA A 622 -45.94 -21.27 -54.12
N LEU A 623 -46.72 -20.56 -54.93
CA LEU A 623 -46.52 -20.46 -56.38
C LEU A 623 -45.57 -19.32 -56.73
N PRO A 624 -44.85 -19.38 -57.86
CA PRO A 624 -44.07 -18.24 -58.35
C PRO A 624 -44.89 -16.94 -58.39
N GLY A 625 -44.31 -15.85 -57.90
CA GLY A 625 -44.96 -14.55 -57.71
C GLY A 625 -45.59 -14.35 -56.33
N THR A 626 -45.68 -15.40 -55.49
CA THR A 626 -46.17 -15.26 -54.11
C THR A 626 -45.16 -14.51 -53.24
N VAL A 627 -45.63 -13.58 -52.40
CA VAL A 627 -44.77 -12.86 -51.44
C VAL A 627 -44.80 -13.57 -50.08
N LEU A 628 -43.65 -14.07 -49.65
CA LEU A 628 -43.43 -14.69 -48.35
C LEU A 628 -43.02 -13.62 -47.33
N GLN A 629 -43.60 -13.64 -46.13
CA GLN A 629 -43.14 -12.81 -45.02
C GLN A 629 -42.11 -13.58 -44.21
N VAL A 630 -40.85 -13.19 -44.32
CA VAL A 630 -39.72 -13.96 -43.80
C VAL A 630 -39.14 -13.24 -42.60
N ARG A 631 -39.18 -13.88 -41.43
CA ARG A 631 -38.59 -13.31 -40.22
C ARG A 631 -37.07 -13.30 -40.31
N ARG A 632 -36.44 -12.18 -39.96
CA ARG A 632 -34.97 -12.07 -39.97
C ARG A 632 -34.39 -13.04 -38.91
N PRO A 633 -33.41 -13.88 -39.25
CA PRO A 633 -32.79 -14.74 -38.24
C PRO A 633 -32.10 -13.87 -37.18
N ALA A 634 -32.55 -14.00 -35.93
CA ALA A 634 -31.92 -13.34 -34.81
C ALA A 634 -30.46 -13.83 -34.69
N VAL A 635 -29.52 -12.89 -34.57
CA VAL A 635 -28.12 -13.19 -34.28
C VAL A 635 -28.09 -13.97 -32.95
N SER A 636 -27.85 -15.28 -33.02
CA SER A 636 -28.08 -16.17 -31.88
C SER A 636 -26.98 -16.04 -30.82
N THR A 637 -27.34 -15.48 -29.68
CA THR A 637 -26.71 -15.83 -28.39
C THR A 637 -27.13 -17.25 -27.98
N PRO A 638 -26.25 -18.05 -27.35
CA PRO A 638 -26.58 -19.41 -26.95
C PRO A 638 -27.70 -19.46 -25.89
N PRO A 639 -28.58 -20.47 -25.92
CA PRO A 639 -29.73 -20.57 -25.01
C PRO A 639 -29.32 -21.00 -23.59
N PRO A 640 -30.05 -20.57 -22.55
CA PRO A 640 -29.85 -21.01 -21.18
C PRO A 640 -30.33 -22.47 -20.97
N PRO A 641 -29.67 -23.26 -20.11
CA PRO A 641 -30.11 -24.63 -19.82
C PRO A 641 -31.39 -24.65 -18.97
N SER A 642 -32.28 -25.59 -19.34
CA SER A 642 -33.52 -25.94 -18.65
C SER A 642 -33.32 -26.31 -17.19
N ALA A 643 -34.26 -25.87 -16.35
CA ALA A 643 -34.35 -26.16 -14.93
C ALA A 643 -34.62 -27.65 -14.65
N SER A 644 -33.90 -28.23 -13.69
CA SER A 644 -34.25 -29.51 -13.06
C SER A 644 -33.79 -29.53 -11.59
N GLN A 645 -34.79 -29.60 -10.71
CA GLN A 645 -34.88 -30.05 -9.31
C GLN A 645 -33.91 -29.52 -8.21
N PRO A 646 -34.42 -29.33 -6.97
CA PRO A 646 -33.65 -28.81 -5.85
C PRO A 646 -32.83 -29.91 -5.14
N PRO A 647 -31.57 -29.66 -4.75
CA PRO A 647 -30.82 -30.57 -3.89
C PRO A 647 -31.15 -30.34 -2.39
N PRO A 648 -30.97 -31.38 -1.55
CA PRO A 648 -31.28 -31.34 -0.12
C PRO A 648 -30.20 -30.59 0.68
N SER A 649 -30.66 -30.04 1.81
CA SER A 649 -29.87 -29.30 2.81
C SER A 649 -28.58 -30.00 3.23
N ALA A 650 -27.48 -29.25 3.30
CA ALA A 650 -26.21 -29.71 3.85
C ALA A 650 -25.66 -28.72 4.89
N ASP A 651 -25.68 -29.17 6.15
CA ASP A 651 -24.73 -28.76 7.18
C ASP A 651 -23.35 -29.39 6.92
N ALA A 652 -22.32 -28.79 7.53
CA ALA A 652 -20.92 -29.24 7.69
C ALA A 652 -19.89 -28.73 6.67
N ALA A 653 -19.16 -27.69 7.09
CA ALA A 653 -17.98 -27.14 6.44
C ALA A 653 -16.74 -28.04 6.65
N GLY A 654 -16.23 -28.60 5.55
CA GLY A 654 -14.89 -29.20 5.46
C GLY A 654 -14.07 -28.46 4.41
N SER A 655 -12.82 -28.10 4.74
CA SER A 655 -11.89 -27.44 3.81
C SER A 655 -11.53 -28.39 2.66
N GLN A 656 -12.10 -28.19 1.48
CA GLN A 656 -11.75 -28.99 0.30
C GLN A 656 -10.55 -28.38 -0.44
N GLN A 657 -9.64 -29.25 -0.87
CA GLN A 657 -8.43 -28.92 -1.60
C GLN A 657 -8.76 -28.57 -3.06
N LYS A 658 -8.06 -27.57 -3.61
CA LYS A 658 -8.12 -27.23 -5.03
C LYS A 658 -7.51 -28.36 -5.87
N ILE A 659 -8.10 -28.64 -7.02
CA ILE A 659 -7.70 -29.77 -7.90
C ILE A 659 -6.88 -29.22 -9.06
N MET A 660 -5.70 -29.79 -9.30
CA MET A 660 -4.87 -29.46 -10.46
C MET A 660 -5.25 -30.32 -11.67
N LEU A 661 -5.48 -29.69 -12.83
CA LEU A 661 -5.81 -30.33 -14.09
C LEU A 661 -4.72 -30.01 -15.14
N ASN A 662 -4.27 -31.02 -15.87
CA ASN A 662 -3.40 -30.86 -17.03
C ASN A 662 -4.23 -31.15 -18.28
N ILE A 663 -4.34 -30.18 -19.18
CA ILE A 663 -5.08 -30.34 -20.43
C ILE A 663 -4.18 -30.07 -21.63
N SER A 664 -4.41 -30.80 -22.73
CA SER A 664 -3.72 -30.58 -24.00
C SER A 664 -4.46 -29.53 -24.81
N VAL A 665 -3.72 -28.58 -25.39
CA VAL A 665 -4.28 -27.57 -26.29
C VAL A 665 -4.43 -28.18 -27.70
N PRO A 666 -5.64 -28.27 -28.28
CA PRO A 666 -5.83 -28.80 -29.62
C PRO A 666 -5.05 -28.03 -30.69
N ALA A 667 -4.60 -28.72 -31.73
CA ALA A 667 -3.89 -28.09 -32.83
C ALA A 667 -4.77 -27.04 -33.53
N GLY A 668 -4.24 -25.83 -33.74
CA GLY A 668 -4.95 -24.71 -34.36
C GLY A 668 -5.57 -23.71 -33.37
N VAL A 669 -5.57 -24.00 -32.07
CA VAL A 669 -6.05 -23.06 -31.06
C VAL A 669 -5.01 -21.96 -30.80
N GLN A 670 -5.40 -20.70 -30.97
CA GLN A 670 -4.56 -19.52 -30.83
C GLN A 670 -4.72 -18.88 -29.43
N PRO A 671 -3.71 -18.14 -28.92
CA PRO A 671 -3.87 -17.32 -27.73
C PRO A 671 -5.10 -16.40 -27.81
N GLY A 672 -5.86 -16.32 -26.73
CA GLY A 672 -7.12 -15.57 -26.64
C GLY A 672 -8.37 -16.35 -27.05
N GLN A 673 -8.24 -17.56 -27.60
CA GLN A 673 -9.40 -18.42 -27.86
C GLN A 673 -9.87 -19.11 -26.58
N LEU A 674 -11.19 -19.33 -26.47
CA LEU A 674 -11.81 -20.04 -25.36
C LEU A 674 -11.75 -21.55 -25.61
N LEU A 675 -11.25 -22.30 -24.63
CA LEU A 675 -11.19 -23.76 -24.63
C LEU A 675 -12.18 -24.32 -23.60
N GLY A 676 -13.06 -25.23 -24.02
CA GLY A 676 -13.97 -25.97 -23.13
C GLY A 676 -13.24 -27.09 -22.40
N VAL A 677 -13.35 -27.11 -21.08
CA VAL A 677 -12.67 -28.06 -20.19
C VAL A 677 -13.69 -28.76 -19.32
N LYS A 678 -13.79 -30.08 -19.47
CA LYS A 678 -14.64 -30.92 -18.61
C LYS A 678 -13.94 -31.15 -17.27
N VAL A 679 -14.52 -30.62 -16.20
CA VAL A 679 -13.97 -30.72 -14.84
C VAL A 679 -14.50 -31.98 -14.11
N PRO A 680 -13.86 -32.45 -13.02
CA PRO A 680 -14.21 -33.72 -12.37
C PRO A 680 -15.66 -33.83 -11.85
N ASP A 681 -16.34 -32.71 -11.63
CA ASP A 681 -17.75 -32.70 -11.23
C ASP A 681 -18.75 -32.84 -12.39
N GLY A 682 -18.25 -33.03 -13.62
CA GLY A 682 -19.04 -33.23 -14.82
C GLY A 682 -19.41 -31.96 -15.58
N ARG A 683 -19.18 -30.76 -15.02
CA ARG A 683 -19.39 -29.49 -15.71
C ARG A 683 -18.34 -29.26 -16.80
N GLU A 684 -18.72 -28.47 -17.80
CA GLU A 684 -17.79 -27.96 -18.81
C GLU A 684 -17.59 -26.46 -18.56
N LEU A 685 -16.35 -26.06 -18.29
CA LEU A 685 -15.97 -24.67 -18.00
C LEU A 685 -15.04 -24.17 -19.10
N THR A 686 -15.17 -22.89 -19.47
CA THR A 686 -14.31 -22.28 -20.50
C THR A 686 -13.11 -21.59 -19.86
N VAL A 687 -11.94 -21.71 -20.49
CA VAL A 687 -10.72 -21.00 -20.12
C VAL A 687 -10.11 -20.34 -21.35
N GLU A 688 -9.63 -19.10 -21.21
CA GLU A 688 -8.91 -18.41 -22.28
C GLU A 688 -7.46 -18.91 -22.34
N VAL A 689 -7.00 -19.28 -23.53
CA VAL A 689 -5.63 -19.76 -23.74
C VAL A 689 -4.65 -18.57 -23.65
N PRO A 690 -3.72 -18.53 -22.67
CA PRO A 690 -2.80 -17.40 -22.53
C PRO A 690 -1.75 -17.40 -23.66
N SER A 691 -1.22 -16.21 -23.95
CA SER A 691 -0.07 -16.04 -24.84
C SER A 691 1.14 -16.80 -24.30
N GLY A 692 1.73 -17.68 -25.13
CA GLY A 692 2.86 -18.52 -24.72
C GLY A 692 2.47 -19.87 -24.12
N ALA A 693 1.17 -20.23 -24.11
CA ALA A 693 0.75 -21.59 -23.78
C ALA A 693 1.41 -22.59 -24.74
N GLY A 694 2.07 -23.61 -24.18
CA GLY A 694 2.62 -24.71 -24.96
C GLY A 694 1.52 -25.69 -25.42
N ARG A 695 1.90 -26.92 -25.74
CA ARG A 695 0.93 -28.00 -26.04
C ARG A 695 0.10 -28.43 -24.82
N GLU A 696 0.49 -28.01 -23.63
CA GLU A 696 -0.17 -28.35 -22.37
C GLU A 696 -0.41 -27.09 -21.52
N LEU A 697 -1.55 -27.09 -20.82
CA LEU A 697 -2.01 -26.05 -19.92
C LEU A 697 -2.27 -26.64 -18.53
N GLN A 698 -1.68 -26.04 -17.50
CA GLN A 698 -1.95 -26.35 -16.11
C GLN A 698 -3.05 -25.45 -15.57
N LEU A 699 -4.13 -26.04 -15.06
CA LEU A 699 -5.27 -25.34 -14.50
C LEU A 699 -5.49 -25.75 -13.04
N GLU A 700 -5.89 -24.79 -12.22
CA GLU A 700 -6.36 -24.99 -10.85
C GLU A 700 -7.90 -24.86 -10.84
N PHE A 701 -8.60 -25.92 -10.46
CA PHE A 701 -10.05 -25.99 -10.34
C PHE A 701 -10.51 -25.82 -8.89
N ASP A 702 -11.36 -24.83 -8.66
CA ASP A 702 -12.07 -24.60 -7.39
C ASP A 702 -13.54 -25.07 -7.52
N PRO A 703 -13.91 -26.20 -6.89
CA PRO A 703 -15.25 -26.76 -7.03
C PRO A 703 -16.35 -25.89 -6.42
N GLN A 704 -16.05 -25.11 -5.36
CA GLN A 704 -17.02 -24.22 -4.72
C GLN A 704 -17.26 -22.97 -5.55
N ALA A 705 -16.19 -22.37 -6.06
CA ALA A 705 -16.30 -21.19 -6.91
C ALA A 705 -16.78 -21.53 -8.33
N GLY A 706 -16.68 -22.80 -8.75
CA GLY A 706 -16.96 -23.22 -10.12
C GLY A 706 -16.03 -22.53 -11.13
N ARG A 707 -14.75 -22.35 -10.76
CA ARG A 707 -13.80 -21.54 -11.52
C ARG A 707 -12.52 -22.31 -11.85
N LEU A 708 -12.01 -22.11 -13.08
CA LEU A 708 -10.69 -22.53 -13.52
C LEU A 708 -9.72 -21.35 -13.51
N THR A 709 -8.51 -21.57 -13.01
CA THR A 709 -7.43 -20.56 -13.00
C THR A 709 -6.21 -21.13 -13.68
N VAL A 710 -5.65 -20.43 -14.67
CA VAL A 710 -4.42 -20.88 -15.34
C VAL A 710 -3.24 -20.69 -14.39
N VAL A 711 -2.46 -21.76 -14.19
CA VAL A 711 -1.22 -21.71 -13.41
C VAL A 711 -0.07 -21.38 -14.36
N PRO A 712 0.68 -20.27 -14.16
CA PRO A 712 1.80 -19.92 -15.02
C PRO A 712 2.87 -21.01 -14.97
N THR A 713 3.09 -21.70 -16.09
CA THR A 713 4.17 -22.69 -16.20
C THR A 713 5.50 -21.95 -16.16
N ALA A 714 6.20 -22.01 -15.03
CA ALA A 714 7.55 -21.48 -14.93
C ALA A 714 8.43 -22.18 -15.97
N SER A 715 8.97 -21.42 -16.95
CA SER A 715 9.88 -21.98 -17.95
C SER A 715 11.05 -22.69 -17.25
N PRO A 716 11.50 -23.87 -17.74
CA PRO A 716 12.59 -24.61 -17.11
C PRO A 716 13.85 -23.76 -17.09
N LYS A 717 14.27 -23.32 -15.90
CA LYS A 717 15.56 -22.66 -15.71
C LYS A 717 16.66 -23.70 -15.98
N HIS A 718 17.34 -23.54 -17.10
CA HIS A 718 18.60 -24.22 -17.37
C HIS A 718 19.59 -23.83 -16.27
N LEU A 719 20.13 -24.82 -15.57
CA LEU A 719 21.12 -24.66 -14.50
C LEU A 719 22.43 -24.10 -15.07
N ALA A 720 22.75 -22.84 -14.77
CA ALA A 720 24.11 -22.29 -14.81
C ALA A 720 24.24 -21.07 -13.86
N ASP A 721 25.29 -21.13 -13.04
CA ASP A 721 26.00 -20.15 -12.19
C ASP A 721 25.29 -19.00 -11.43
N PRO A 722 25.56 -18.84 -10.11
CA PRO A 722 25.06 -17.75 -9.27
C PRO A 722 26.08 -16.60 -9.19
N ASP A 723 26.34 -15.89 -10.28
CA ASP A 723 27.07 -14.61 -10.20
C ASP A 723 26.68 -13.62 -11.32
N ASN A 724 25.37 -13.38 -11.48
CA ASN A 724 24.93 -12.26 -12.29
C ASN A 724 23.80 -11.49 -11.59
N SER A 725 24.05 -10.21 -11.36
CA SER A 725 23.07 -9.20 -10.98
C SER A 725 21.83 -9.35 -11.85
N ALA A 726 20.63 -9.33 -11.26
CA ALA A 726 19.37 -9.36 -11.98
C ALA A 726 19.41 -8.33 -13.11
N GLU A 727 19.64 -8.80 -14.35
CA GLU A 727 19.69 -7.95 -15.53
C GLU A 727 18.29 -7.35 -15.68
N ALA A 728 18.22 -6.03 -15.51
CA ALA A 728 16.98 -5.32 -15.64
C ALA A 728 16.47 -5.48 -17.08
N GLU A 729 15.23 -5.91 -17.22
CA GLU A 729 14.59 -6.16 -18.51
C GLU A 729 14.52 -4.84 -19.30
N VAL A 730 15.20 -4.83 -20.46
CA VAL A 730 15.19 -3.71 -21.40
C VAL A 730 14.32 -4.09 -22.59
N PHE A 731 13.39 -3.23 -22.97
CA PHE A 731 12.54 -3.45 -24.14
C PHE A 731 12.36 -2.17 -24.97
N SER A 732 12.03 -2.37 -26.24
CA SER A 732 11.90 -1.29 -27.23
C SER A 732 10.47 -0.75 -27.26
N VAL A 733 10.33 0.57 -27.24
CA VAL A 733 9.04 1.27 -27.28
C VAL A 733 8.98 2.14 -28.53
N PRO A 734 7.94 2.00 -29.38
CA PRO A 734 7.73 2.90 -30.50
C PRO A 734 7.14 4.24 -30.04
N VAL A 735 7.57 5.33 -30.68
CA VAL A 735 6.97 6.66 -30.48
C VAL A 735 5.61 6.71 -31.21
N PRO A 736 4.51 7.05 -30.52
CA PRO A 736 3.20 7.11 -31.14
C PRO A 736 3.11 8.21 -32.22
N PRO A 737 2.14 8.13 -33.16
CA PRO A 737 2.01 9.06 -34.30
C PRO A 737 1.96 10.54 -33.93
N ASP A 738 1.45 10.85 -32.74
CA ASP A 738 1.29 12.20 -32.17
C ASP A 738 2.37 12.57 -31.13
N GLY A 739 3.35 11.69 -30.91
CA GLY A 739 4.39 11.84 -29.90
C GLY A 739 5.40 12.94 -30.23
N ARG A 740 5.56 13.91 -29.33
CA ARG A 740 6.58 14.97 -29.40
C ARG A 740 7.67 14.73 -28.35
N PRO A 741 8.95 15.04 -28.64
CA PRO A 741 10.00 15.11 -27.62
C PRO A 741 9.55 15.85 -26.35
N GLY A 742 9.81 15.27 -25.17
CA GLY A 742 9.39 15.81 -23.88
C GLY A 742 7.93 15.52 -23.48
N GLN A 743 7.11 14.93 -24.35
CA GLN A 743 5.74 14.51 -24.02
C GLN A 743 5.75 13.27 -23.13
N LEU A 744 4.88 13.25 -22.12
CA LEU A 744 4.63 12.09 -21.29
C LEU A 744 3.72 11.10 -22.03
N ILE A 745 4.18 9.87 -22.26
CA ILE A 745 3.40 8.78 -22.85
C ILE A 745 3.26 7.62 -21.85
N HIS A 746 2.23 6.79 -22.02
CA HIS A 746 2.03 5.58 -21.20
C HIS A 746 2.43 4.35 -22.00
N VAL A 747 3.37 3.57 -21.47
CA VAL A 747 3.88 2.35 -22.09
C VAL A 747 3.34 1.16 -21.32
N GLN A 748 2.77 0.18 -22.04
CA GLN A 748 2.38 -1.08 -21.45
C GLN A 748 3.62 -1.97 -21.32
N VAL A 749 4.00 -2.31 -20.10
CA VAL A 749 5.16 -3.17 -19.82
C VAL A 749 4.75 -4.65 -19.86
N PRO A 750 5.68 -5.64 -19.95
CA PRO A 750 5.34 -7.05 -20.12
C PRO A 750 4.38 -7.66 -19.08
N ASP A 751 4.31 -7.08 -17.88
CA ASP A 751 3.36 -7.48 -16.83
C ASP A 751 1.94 -6.90 -16.97
N GLY A 752 1.67 -6.17 -18.06
CA GLY A 752 0.36 -5.58 -18.39
C GLY A 752 0.12 -4.20 -17.79
N ARG A 753 0.96 -3.68 -16.89
CA ARG A 753 0.82 -2.33 -16.32
C ARG A 753 1.16 -1.24 -17.34
N LYS A 754 0.46 -0.12 -17.27
CA LYS A 754 0.76 1.10 -18.05
C LYS A 754 1.59 2.05 -17.19
N LEU A 755 2.86 2.27 -17.54
CA LEU A 755 3.76 3.17 -16.81
C LEU A 755 4.07 4.43 -17.63
N PRO A 756 4.08 5.62 -17.02
CA PRO A 756 4.42 6.85 -17.72
C PRO A 756 5.92 6.95 -17.98
N ILE A 757 6.31 7.44 -19.16
CA ILE A 757 7.69 7.82 -19.52
C ILE A 757 7.68 9.07 -20.42
N THR A 758 8.70 9.90 -20.27
CA THR A 758 8.91 11.08 -21.11
C THR A 758 9.64 10.68 -22.39
N LEU A 759 9.10 11.07 -23.55
CA LEU A 759 9.76 10.85 -24.85
C LEU A 759 11.11 11.58 -24.90
N PRO A 760 12.22 10.89 -25.25
CA PRO A 760 13.54 11.52 -25.31
C PRO A 760 13.63 12.53 -26.46
N GLU A 761 14.56 13.47 -26.32
CA GLU A 761 14.84 14.46 -27.37
C GLU A 761 15.30 13.79 -28.67
N GLY A 762 14.88 14.36 -29.81
CA GLY A 762 15.28 13.90 -31.14
C GLY A 762 14.50 12.70 -31.71
N LYS A 763 13.63 12.03 -30.95
CA LYS A 763 12.77 10.96 -31.47
C LYS A 763 11.53 11.50 -32.18
N LYS A 764 11.27 11.02 -33.39
CA LYS A 764 10.11 11.34 -34.22
C LYS A 764 9.05 10.23 -34.12
N PRO A 765 7.76 10.52 -34.43
CA PRO A 765 6.73 9.49 -34.58
C PRO A 765 7.21 8.31 -35.45
N GLY A 766 7.06 7.09 -34.92
CA GLY A 766 7.56 5.86 -35.56
C GLY A 766 8.96 5.42 -35.15
N ASP A 767 9.78 6.30 -34.55
CA ASP A 767 11.08 5.90 -34.01
C ASP A 767 10.92 4.94 -32.82
N GLN A 768 11.99 4.21 -32.50
CA GLN A 768 12.05 3.38 -31.30
C GLN A 768 13.06 3.90 -30.28
N PHE A 769 12.80 3.69 -28.99
CA PHE A 769 13.74 3.95 -27.90
C PHE A 769 13.67 2.85 -26.85
N LEU A 770 14.80 2.61 -26.17
CA LEU A 770 14.93 1.54 -25.19
C LEU A 770 14.58 2.04 -23.79
N VAL A 771 13.77 1.26 -23.08
CA VAL A 771 13.36 1.54 -21.70
C VAL A 771 13.72 0.37 -20.82
N ARG A 772 14.15 0.68 -19.59
CA ARG A 772 14.50 -0.29 -18.56
C ARG A 772 13.46 -0.25 -17.45
N LEU A 773 12.92 -1.42 -17.07
CA LEU A 773 11.99 -1.55 -15.94
C LEU A 773 12.75 -1.80 -14.63
N ASN A 774 12.69 -0.85 -13.71
CA ASN A 774 13.34 -0.98 -12.40
C ASN A 774 12.53 -1.91 -11.48
N SER A 775 13.09 -3.09 -11.16
CA SER A 775 12.45 -4.20 -10.44
C SER A 775 11.90 -3.82 -9.05
N GLY A 776 12.39 -2.73 -8.45
CA GLY A 776 11.92 -2.23 -7.15
C GLY A 776 11.15 -0.90 -7.20
N GLY A 777 10.97 -0.30 -8.38
CA GLY A 777 10.62 1.11 -8.50
C GLY A 777 9.28 1.42 -9.15
N GLY A 778 8.66 0.49 -9.88
CA GLY A 778 7.42 0.74 -10.63
C GLY A 778 7.51 1.91 -11.61
N HIS A 779 8.71 2.27 -12.06
CA HIS A 779 8.97 3.36 -13.00
C HIS A 779 9.94 2.89 -14.08
N LEU A 780 9.84 3.51 -15.26
CA LEU A 780 10.70 3.28 -16.41
C LEU A 780 11.84 4.30 -16.42
N THR A 781 13.03 3.88 -16.81
CA THR A 781 14.15 4.78 -17.13
C THR A 781 14.58 4.56 -18.57
N LEU A 782 14.96 5.63 -19.28
CA LEU A 782 15.59 5.51 -20.59
C LEU A 782 16.90 4.71 -20.44
N SER A 783 17.07 3.69 -21.27
CA SER A 783 18.37 3.06 -21.43
C SER A 783 19.14 3.88 -22.46
N GLU A 784 20.39 4.20 -22.14
CA GLU A 784 21.36 4.64 -23.15
C GLU A 784 21.55 3.58 -24.24
#